data_AF-A0A9P8ENK5-F1
#
_entry.id   AF-A0A9P8ENK5-F1
#
_cell.length_a   1.000
_cell.length_b   1.000
_cell.length_c   1.000
_cell.angle_alpha   90.00
_cell.angle_beta   90.00
_cell.angle_gamma   90.00
#
_symmetry.space_group_name_H-M   'P 1'
#
loop_
_entity.id
_entity.type
_entity.pdbx_description
1 polymer ?
#
loop_
_entity_poly.entity_id
_entity_poly.type
_entity_poly.pdbx_seq_one_letter_code
_entity_poly.pdbx_strand_id
1 'polypeptide(L)'
;MASLEHFSDVLLTNSVYIAGAAFFCLVILLVSCAYGTDIKHIKGIPEIPGALPIFGHLLKLGEDHASSCEKWWRQYNQPVFQIKLGNTRAVVFNSFDACRDILVKHHNAVIDRPKLYTFHGVISSTQGFTIGSSPWDSSCKNKRKAAGTALSRPAMRNYHPMFDLESFCIIRDMHKDSNFSDPNKEISIRPYIQRYALNTTLTLCYGTRMDDTYDELLREILHVGSAISLLRSASENMQDYVPALRYLPNNEKNARSQDLRSRRDAYLNLLLDKVREMIKNGTDKPCISAAILKDEETKLTGVEVSSICLSLVSGGFETIPGTLTSCLGSLCTPEGQIFQERAYADIKRYYPDVRDAWQNSFQEEKVPYLKAIIQEAGRYYTVSSMSLPRRTVTEVNWNGAIIPPKTMILVNAQAGNHDTDHFGSDAAVFNPERWLEPITKEKDMGPFEERVLTSQAHLSFGAGTRACSGQLIATRLLYSALIRILSSYKIVASESEPPNTDYVDYNQFKTALVAIPRDFKVRLIPRDKPTMEECMQSAYERTKEHYKENINLAEQDHDSATYPVAFVRSLEERVHELEQQQAFLTSHGTLQPQVEGATQLGLSTTSNLCENTNAVSVEDTGLTFSDQHISDHGNHIAHTGQSPMMDSNHGPAPRAQETLEQNLRDVSLAAVAEPYLGTMSGLTFAKLTQAVLRRLSPDGRDFVFSPRVDGSMVPLEGATNLHLELINSVYFDFDQAIDFSLLAGEPSLPLIDASIHNETTQLPDRAEVLHLARFYFDHSHTLYPIVHQQEVMADIHSILLDPEHHLTLSPPCLFRIWMVLAIGSTTYSSITLAEEFVSRLYYEKAMTYFDASMDYGDVVALEAIMLQVSFSFFNQIGPSTAARLALGMGLHCDSTYSSLSTIQAIRRKRLFLSIYMMDRLVSITLGRPFAIHEDDIDISSFAIETCEELDNNLSASQSNLCKCPMAITEHILRLRKIATDIATKVYCKRVVAGYSAAQREQVVCGLHQDLVNWRQSVPFPLPHLHGSVPHGCTTWFDLNFYTHMMTLYRPSPLFPTLPVSHVNTLAEAAACALRQANSMRLQKRLAFNWLNLLMLYNAVIALVYSVTVQPEKLAESLERLHAVEDLQLAMEMFEVLGDKFPAAKTIGAMVAQFVDRYQVHGREV
;
A
#
# COMPACT_ATOMS: atom_id res chain seq x y z
N MET A 1 -72.75 14.45 -43.38
CA MET A 1 -71.54 15.13 -42.87
C MET A 1 -71.66 15.45 -41.38
N ALA A 2 -72.70 16.12 -40.91
CA ALA A 2 -72.88 16.45 -39.48
C ALA A 2 -72.90 15.25 -38.50
N SER A 3 -73.28 14.04 -38.92
CA SER A 3 -73.27 12.84 -38.06
C SER A 3 -71.89 12.20 -37.88
N LEU A 4 -70.94 12.48 -38.79
CA LEU A 4 -69.56 11.96 -38.72
C LEU A 4 -68.67 12.84 -37.84
N GLU A 5 -68.90 14.16 -37.85
CA GLU A 5 -68.20 15.11 -36.96
C GLU A 5 -68.57 14.88 -35.49
N HIS A 6 -69.84 14.64 -35.18
CA HIS A 6 -70.27 14.36 -33.81
C HIS A 6 -69.69 13.04 -33.25
N PHE A 7 -69.51 12.03 -34.11
CA PHE A 7 -68.89 10.76 -33.71
C PHE A 7 -67.38 10.91 -33.47
N SER A 8 -66.70 11.75 -34.27
CA SER A 8 -65.28 12.08 -34.10
C SER A 8 -65.03 12.83 -32.78
N ASP A 9 -65.86 13.82 -32.45
CA ASP A 9 -65.72 14.59 -31.20
C ASP A 9 -65.95 13.72 -29.96
N VAL A 10 -66.92 12.81 -29.98
CA VAL A 10 -67.17 11.89 -28.86
C VAL A 10 -66.00 10.88 -28.69
N LEU A 11 -65.41 10.40 -29.79
CA LEU A 11 -64.23 9.52 -29.76
C LEU A 11 -62.98 10.25 -29.23
N LEU A 12 -62.76 11.50 -29.64
CA LEU A 12 -61.65 12.33 -29.15
C LEU A 12 -61.81 12.69 -27.67
N THR A 13 -63.03 12.97 -27.23
CA THR A 13 -63.27 13.31 -25.81
C THR A 13 -63.08 12.08 -24.93
N ASN A 14 -63.55 10.91 -25.35
CA ASN A 14 -63.35 9.65 -24.62
C ASN A 14 -61.88 9.21 -24.59
N SER A 15 -61.11 9.43 -25.65
CA SER A 15 -59.68 9.09 -25.67
C SER A 15 -58.87 9.96 -24.71
N VAL A 16 -59.21 11.25 -24.55
CA VAL A 16 -58.62 12.14 -23.54
C VAL A 16 -58.92 11.68 -22.11
N TYR A 17 -60.16 11.27 -21.82
CA TYR A 17 -60.50 10.73 -20.49
C TYR A 17 -59.81 9.41 -20.18
N ILE A 18 -59.69 8.51 -21.17
CA ILE A 18 -58.96 7.24 -21.02
C ILE A 18 -57.47 7.50 -20.80
N ALA A 19 -56.87 8.42 -21.56
CA ALA A 19 -55.47 8.81 -21.38
C ALA A 19 -55.23 9.46 -20.02
N GLY A 20 -56.14 10.32 -19.56
CA GLY A 20 -56.10 10.93 -18.23
C GLY A 20 -56.21 9.91 -17.10
N ALA A 21 -57.14 8.96 -17.20
CA ALA A 21 -57.29 7.88 -16.23
C ALA A 21 -56.07 6.94 -16.21
N ALA A 22 -55.52 6.60 -17.39
CA ALA A 22 -54.31 5.79 -17.50
C ALA A 22 -53.09 6.49 -16.89
N PHE A 23 -52.92 7.79 -17.15
CA PHE A 23 -51.88 8.60 -16.53
C PHE A 23 -52.04 8.66 -15.01
N PHE A 24 -53.26 8.89 -14.51
CA PHE A 24 -53.54 8.89 -13.08
C PHE A 24 -53.25 7.54 -12.41
N CYS A 25 -53.66 6.42 -13.03
CA CYS A 25 -53.32 5.07 -12.59
C CYS A 25 -51.80 4.82 -12.59
N LEU A 26 -51.09 5.29 -13.63
CA LEU A 26 -49.63 5.19 -13.71
C LEU A 26 -48.96 5.99 -12.58
N VAL A 27 -49.41 7.21 -12.29
CA VAL A 27 -48.90 8.03 -11.18
C VAL A 27 -49.15 7.34 -9.84
N ILE A 28 -50.36 6.82 -9.59
CA ILE A 28 -50.65 6.04 -8.37
C ILE A 28 -49.75 4.82 -8.26
N LEU A 29 -49.53 4.09 -9.37
CA LEU A 29 -48.66 2.92 -9.41
C LEU A 29 -47.22 3.32 -9.08
N LEU A 30 -46.69 4.38 -9.71
CA LEU A 30 -45.33 4.88 -9.47
C LEU A 30 -45.14 5.34 -8.03
N VAL A 31 -46.10 6.09 -7.46
CA VAL A 31 -46.07 6.50 -6.05
C VAL A 31 -46.15 5.29 -5.13
N SER A 32 -47.05 4.33 -5.41
CA SER A 32 -47.19 3.11 -4.61
C SER A 32 -45.92 2.25 -4.64
N CYS A 33 -45.28 2.12 -5.80
CA CYS A 33 -43.99 1.45 -5.95
C CYS A 33 -42.87 2.20 -5.23
N ALA A 34 -42.84 3.54 -5.32
CA ALA A 34 -41.82 4.37 -4.68
C ALA A 34 -41.88 4.34 -3.15
N TYR A 35 -43.06 4.18 -2.56
CA TYR A 35 -43.25 4.06 -1.09
C TYR A 35 -43.34 2.61 -0.60
N GLY A 36 -43.32 1.65 -1.52
CA GLY A 36 -43.41 0.23 -1.25
C GLY A 36 -42.19 -0.30 -0.52
N THR A 37 -42.43 -1.18 0.45
CA THR A 37 -41.39 -1.87 1.22
C THR A 37 -41.62 -3.38 1.20
N ASP A 38 -40.55 -4.14 1.42
CA ASP A 38 -40.55 -5.61 1.54
C ASP A 38 -41.56 -6.14 2.56
N ILE A 39 -41.72 -5.42 3.68
CA ILE A 39 -42.72 -5.68 4.71
C ILE A 39 -43.69 -4.50 4.76
N LYS A 40 -45.00 -4.79 4.78
CA LYS A 40 -46.05 -3.77 4.94
C LYS A 40 -45.95 -3.09 6.31
N HIS A 41 -46.57 -1.92 6.44
CA HIS A 41 -46.62 -1.20 7.70
C HIS A 41 -47.12 -2.09 8.86
N ILE A 42 -46.35 -2.14 9.95
CA ILE A 42 -46.61 -3.01 11.10
C ILE A 42 -47.57 -2.28 12.05
N LYS A 43 -48.80 -2.77 12.17
CA LYS A 43 -49.81 -2.16 13.06
C LYS A 43 -49.37 -2.28 14.52
N GLY A 44 -49.54 -1.20 15.28
CA GLY A 44 -49.20 -1.14 16.71
C GLY A 44 -47.77 -0.72 17.02
N ILE A 45 -46.92 -0.52 16.00
CA ILE A 45 -45.59 0.09 16.16
C ILE A 45 -45.60 1.46 15.47
N PRO A 46 -45.21 2.56 16.14
CA PRO A 46 -45.21 3.88 15.52
C PRO A 46 -44.17 3.95 14.39
N GLU A 47 -44.53 4.57 13.26
CA GLU A 47 -43.60 4.88 12.16
C GLU A 47 -43.11 6.32 12.30
N ILE A 48 -41.80 6.54 12.19
CA ILE A 48 -41.24 7.90 12.20
C ILE A 48 -41.80 8.69 10.99
N PRO A 49 -42.19 9.96 11.14
CA PRO A 49 -42.70 10.75 10.03
C PRO A 49 -41.57 11.27 9.13
N GLY A 50 -41.90 11.53 7.86
CA GLY A 50 -40.99 12.14 6.88
C GLY A 50 -40.24 11.14 6.00
N ALA A 51 -40.80 9.96 5.74
CA ALA A 51 -40.28 9.05 4.72
C ALA A 51 -40.39 9.68 3.33
N LEU A 52 -39.29 9.72 2.58
CA LEU A 52 -39.24 10.17 1.21
C LEU A 52 -39.53 9.02 0.22
N PRO A 53 -40.08 9.30 -0.98
CA PRO A 53 -40.19 8.29 -2.02
C PRO A 53 -38.82 7.67 -2.34
N ILE A 54 -38.78 6.37 -2.61
CA ILE A 54 -37.59 5.57 -2.96
C ILE A 54 -36.58 5.39 -1.82
N PHE A 55 -36.20 6.47 -1.11
CA PHE A 55 -35.15 6.47 -0.08
C PHE A 55 -35.68 6.19 1.34
N GLY A 56 -36.99 6.36 1.58
CA GLY A 56 -37.55 6.25 2.92
C GLY A 56 -36.92 7.27 3.87
N HIS A 57 -36.35 6.80 4.97
CA HIS A 57 -35.71 7.62 6.01
C HIS A 57 -34.19 7.74 5.86
N LEU A 58 -33.56 7.12 4.84
CA LEU A 58 -32.10 7.09 4.70
C LEU A 58 -31.48 8.49 4.75
N LEU A 59 -32.03 9.43 3.98
CA LEU A 59 -31.53 10.81 3.95
C LEU A 59 -31.72 11.56 5.28
N LYS A 60 -32.74 11.19 6.06
CA LYS A 60 -33.05 11.81 7.36
C LYS A 60 -32.23 11.20 8.50
N LEU A 61 -31.86 9.92 8.38
CA LEU A 61 -30.94 9.26 9.31
C LEU A 61 -29.52 9.85 9.19
N GLY A 62 -29.12 10.22 7.97
CA GLY A 62 -27.79 10.74 7.68
C GLY A 62 -26.70 9.70 7.92
N GLU A 63 -25.52 10.15 8.29
CA GLU A 63 -24.35 9.29 8.51
C GLU A 63 -24.31 8.62 9.89
N ASP A 64 -25.00 9.19 10.88
CA ASP A 64 -25.04 8.71 12.28
C ASP A 64 -26.43 8.16 12.65
N HIS A 65 -26.70 6.94 12.20
CA HIS A 65 -27.98 6.27 12.46
C HIS A 65 -28.26 6.08 13.96
N ALA A 66 -27.24 5.79 14.78
CA ALA A 66 -27.40 5.53 16.20
C ALA A 66 -27.91 6.78 16.92
N SER A 67 -27.22 7.90 16.75
CA SER A 67 -27.58 9.17 17.39
C SER A 67 -28.89 9.73 16.82
N SER A 68 -29.15 9.57 15.52
CA SER A 68 -30.43 9.97 14.91
C SER A 68 -31.61 9.17 15.50
N CYS A 69 -31.46 7.85 15.66
CA CYS A 69 -32.49 7.01 16.27
C CYS A 69 -32.69 7.31 17.75
N GLU A 70 -31.61 7.58 18.48
CA GLU A 70 -31.65 8.02 19.88
C GLU A 70 -32.42 9.35 20.02
N LYS A 71 -32.11 10.34 19.19
CA LYS A 71 -32.82 11.62 19.11
C LYS A 71 -34.30 11.43 18.82
N TRP A 72 -34.66 10.56 17.88
CA TRP A 72 -36.07 10.28 17.58
C TRP A 72 -36.79 9.58 18.71
N TRP A 73 -36.15 8.61 19.37
CA TRP A 73 -36.73 8.01 20.57
C TRP A 73 -37.06 9.09 21.61
N ARG A 74 -36.11 9.97 21.94
CA ARG A 74 -36.33 11.05 22.92
C ARG A 74 -37.39 12.05 22.46
N GLN A 75 -37.40 12.42 21.17
CA GLN A 75 -38.35 13.37 20.60
C GLN A 75 -39.79 12.83 20.60
N TYR A 76 -40.00 11.57 20.20
CA TYR A 76 -41.34 10.98 20.08
C TYR A 76 -41.77 10.22 21.34
N ASN A 77 -40.87 10.06 22.31
CA ASN A 77 -41.06 9.26 23.53
C ASN A 77 -41.51 7.82 23.23
N GLN A 78 -40.88 7.19 22.22
CA GLN A 78 -41.17 5.82 21.78
C GLN A 78 -39.87 5.00 21.73
N PRO A 79 -39.61 4.10 22.68
CA PRO A 79 -38.35 3.32 22.72
C PRO A 79 -38.24 2.31 21.59
N VAL A 80 -39.37 1.96 20.96
CA VAL A 80 -39.47 1.06 19.82
C VAL A 80 -40.31 1.70 18.74
N PHE A 81 -39.76 1.81 17.53
CA PHE A 81 -40.45 2.39 16.37
C PHE A 81 -40.01 1.69 15.07
N GLN A 82 -40.77 1.88 14.01
CA GLN A 82 -40.44 1.37 12.68
C GLN A 82 -40.01 2.50 11.73
N ILE A 83 -39.10 2.16 10.82
CA ILE A 83 -38.57 3.05 9.78
C ILE A 83 -38.52 2.32 8.45
N LYS A 84 -38.36 3.12 7.38
CA LYS A 84 -38.11 2.65 6.01
C LYS A 84 -36.68 2.97 5.64
N LEU A 85 -35.86 1.97 5.33
CA LEU A 85 -34.57 2.11 4.69
C LEU A 85 -34.77 1.77 3.21
N GLY A 86 -34.98 2.78 2.37
CA GLY A 86 -35.38 2.59 0.98
C GLY A 86 -36.59 1.65 0.85
N ASN A 87 -36.40 0.51 0.18
CA ASN A 87 -37.41 -0.54 0.01
C ASN A 87 -37.51 -1.54 1.18
N THR A 88 -36.74 -1.36 2.26
CA THR A 88 -36.66 -2.28 3.40
C THR A 88 -37.28 -1.66 4.64
N ARG A 89 -38.20 -2.36 5.31
CA ARG A 89 -38.76 -1.92 6.59
C ARG A 89 -37.99 -2.51 7.76
N ALA A 90 -37.60 -1.66 8.70
CA ALA A 90 -36.88 -2.05 9.91
C ALA A 90 -37.62 -1.59 11.17
N VAL A 91 -37.50 -2.36 12.25
CA VAL A 91 -37.94 -1.97 13.61
C VAL A 91 -36.69 -1.69 14.45
N VAL A 92 -36.63 -0.51 15.06
CA VAL A 92 -35.52 -0.04 15.89
C VAL A 92 -35.89 -0.13 17.36
N PHE A 93 -34.99 -0.69 18.16
CA PHE A 93 -35.10 -0.78 19.62
C PHE A 93 -33.99 0.10 20.23
N ASN A 94 -34.34 0.99 21.17
CA ASN A 94 -33.41 1.99 21.70
C ASN A 94 -33.17 1.90 23.22
N SER A 95 -34.20 1.75 24.06
CA SER A 95 -34.02 1.62 25.52
C SER A 95 -33.30 0.33 25.90
N PHE A 96 -32.57 0.32 27.01
CA PHE A 96 -31.81 -0.86 27.45
C PHE A 96 -32.69 -2.10 27.57
N ASP A 97 -33.84 -1.97 28.25
CA ASP A 97 -34.76 -3.07 28.48
C ASP A 97 -35.37 -3.59 27.19
N ALA A 98 -35.79 -2.72 26.27
CA ALA A 98 -36.33 -3.14 24.98
C ALA A 98 -35.29 -3.90 24.13
N CYS A 99 -34.05 -3.40 24.08
CA CYS A 99 -32.93 -4.04 23.40
C CYS A 99 -32.59 -5.42 23.99
N ARG A 100 -32.55 -5.52 25.33
CA ARG A 100 -32.34 -6.80 26.01
C ARG A 100 -33.48 -7.77 25.73
N ASP A 101 -34.72 -7.32 25.88
CA ASP A 101 -35.91 -8.17 25.80
C ASP A 101 -36.09 -8.74 24.39
N ILE A 102 -35.90 -7.95 23.33
CA ILE A 102 -35.96 -8.47 21.96
C ILE A 102 -34.87 -9.52 21.68
N LEU A 103 -33.67 -9.33 22.23
CA LEU A 103 -32.54 -10.25 22.03
C LEU A 103 -32.58 -11.50 22.90
N VAL A 104 -33.16 -11.42 24.10
CA VAL A 104 -33.18 -12.51 25.11
C VAL A 104 -34.53 -13.22 25.13
N LYS A 105 -35.64 -12.51 25.29
CA LYS A 105 -36.98 -13.14 25.39
C LYS A 105 -37.44 -13.66 24.03
N HIS A 106 -37.07 -12.99 22.95
CA HIS A 106 -37.43 -13.37 21.58
C HIS A 106 -36.26 -13.92 20.76
N HIS A 107 -35.21 -14.44 21.44
CA HIS A 107 -33.95 -14.85 20.82
C HIS A 107 -34.12 -15.83 19.64
N ASN A 108 -35.06 -16.79 19.74
CA ASN A 108 -35.35 -17.74 18.67
C ASN A 108 -35.98 -17.08 17.44
N ALA A 109 -36.86 -16.10 17.67
CA ALA A 109 -37.53 -15.39 16.60
C ALA A 109 -36.56 -14.46 15.86
N VAL A 110 -35.57 -13.85 16.53
CA VAL A 110 -34.62 -12.89 15.92
C VAL A 110 -33.24 -13.48 15.61
N ILE A 111 -33.08 -14.81 15.60
CA ILE A 111 -31.76 -15.46 15.53
C ILE A 111 -31.01 -15.26 14.20
N ASP A 112 -31.74 -14.94 13.13
CA ASP A 112 -31.26 -14.87 11.76
C ASP A 112 -30.66 -13.50 11.38
N ARG A 113 -30.02 -13.41 10.21
CA ARG A 113 -29.38 -12.21 9.67
C ARG A 113 -29.89 -11.89 8.26
N PRO A 114 -30.08 -10.61 7.92
CA PRO A 114 -30.33 -10.21 6.55
C PRO A 114 -29.06 -10.39 5.69
N LYS A 115 -29.25 -10.71 4.40
CA LYS A 115 -28.19 -10.64 3.38
C LYS A 115 -28.29 -9.29 2.68
N LEU A 116 -27.21 -8.52 2.72
CA LEU A 116 -27.07 -7.23 2.06
C LEU A 116 -26.39 -7.42 0.70
N TYR A 117 -26.66 -6.53 -0.26
CA TYR A 117 -26.10 -6.64 -1.60
C TYR A 117 -24.58 -6.38 -1.59
N THR A 118 -24.13 -5.28 -1.00
CA THR A 118 -22.72 -4.88 -1.01
C THR A 118 -21.86 -5.84 -0.18
N PHE A 119 -22.21 -6.05 1.10
CA PHE A 119 -21.36 -6.86 1.96
C PHE A 119 -21.40 -8.36 1.63
N HIS A 120 -22.59 -8.94 1.41
CA HIS A 120 -22.71 -10.38 1.15
C HIS A 120 -22.57 -10.73 -0.33
N GLY A 121 -23.12 -9.90 -1.23
CA GLY A 121 -23.10 -10.15 -2.68
C GLY A 121 -21.79 -9.78 -3.36
N VAL A 122 -21.12 -8.70 -2.92
CA VAL A 122 -19.86 -8.23 -3.52
C VAL A 122 -18.65 -8.64 -2.69
N ILE A 123 -18.57 -8.19 -1.42
CA ILE A 123 -17.35 -8.34 -0.59
C ILE A 123 -17.11 -9.78 -0.12
N SER A 124 -18.17 -10.51 0.23
CA SER A 124 -18.06 -11.84 0.87
C SER A 124 -18.34 -13.01 -0.09
N SER A 125 -18.32 -12.76 -1.40
CA SER A 125 -18.66 -13.76 -2.42
C SER A 125 -17.65 -14.89 -2.56
N THR A 126 -16.39 -14.68 -2.11
CA THR A 126 -15.26 -15.61 -2.28
C THR A 126 -14.94 -16.41 -1.01
N GLN A 127 -14.71 -15.73 0.12
CA GLN A 127 -14.28 -16.34 1.40
C GLN A 127 -15.43 -16.77 2.33
N GLY A 128 -16.68 -16.65 1.85
CA GLY A 128 -17.88 -16.94 2.63
C GLY A 128 -18.20 -15.89 3.71
N PHE A 129 -19.35 -16.04 4.35
CA PHE A 129 -19.85 -15.06 5.31
C PHE A 129 -19.23 -15.26 6.70
N THR A 130 -18.88 -14.17 7.39
CA THR A 130 -18.45 -14.24 8.80
C THR A 130 -19.53 -14.82 9.72
N ILE A 131 -19.15 -15.37 10.86
CA ILE A 131 -20.09 -15.93 11.86
C ILE A 131 -21.13 -14.88 12.29
N GLY A 132 -20.69 -13.62 12.46
CA GLY A 132 -21.54 -12.52 12.91
C GLY A 132 -22.63 -12.12 11.91
N SER A 133 -22.32 -12.20 10.61
CA SER A 133 -23.18 -11.76 9.50
C SER A 133 -23.90 -12.90 8.75
N SER A 134 -23.53 -14.16 9.01
CA SER A 134 -24.13 -15.33 8.37
C SER A 134 -25.60 -15.49 8.76
N PRO A 135 -26.50 -15.84 7.83
CA PRO A 135 -27.83 -16.36 8.17
C PRO A 135 -27.75 -17.58 9.10
N TRP A 136 -28.85 -17.91 9.76
CA TRP A 136 -28.92 -19.02 10.69
C TRP A 136 -29.19 -20.37 10.00
N ASP A 137 -28.11 -21.01 9.54
CA ASP A 137 -28.13 -22.33 8.91
C ASP A 137 -27.22 -23.35 9.66
N SER A 138 -27.07 -24.56 9.11
CA SER A 138 -26.19 -25.60 9.67
C SER A 138 -24.73 -25.16 9.72
N SER A 139 -24.25 -24.49 8.68
CA SER A 139 -22.87 -23.99 8.62
C SER A 139 -22.61 -22.94 9.71
N CYS A 140 -23.50 -21.96 9.89
CA CYS A 140 -23.39 -20.96 10.95
C CYS A 140 -23.35 -21.59 12.34
N LYS A 141 -24.19 -22.61 12.59
CA LYS A 141 -24.19 -23.36 13.86
C LYS A 141 -22.87 -24.08 14.09
N ASN A 142 -22.34 -24.76 13.07
CA ASN A 142 -21.07 -25.48 13.15
C ASN A 142 -19.90 -24.53 13.41
N LYS A 143 -19.78 -23.45 12.62
CA LYS A 143 -18.75 -22.42 12.80
C LYS A 143 -18.81 -21.78 14.19
N ARG A 144 -20.01 -21.43 14.67
CA ARG A 144 -20.19 -20.82 16.00
C ARG A 144 -19.85 -21.79 17.13
N LYS A 145 -20.19 -23.07 16.99
CA LYS A 145 -19.81 -24.12 17.95
C LYS A 145 -18.29 -24.29 17.99
N ALA A 146 -17.64 -24.41 16.83
CA ALA A 146 -16.18 -24.56 16.73
C ALA A 146 -15.43 -23.37 17.34
N ALA A 147 -15.81 -22.14 16.95
CA ALA A 147 -15.23 -20.92 17.53
C ALA A 147 -15.48 -20.84 19.06
N GLY A 148 -16.67 -21.22 19.52
CA GLY A 148 -16.99 -21.26 20.96
C GLY A 148 -16.14 -22.27 21.74
N THR A 149 -15.84 -23.43 21.14
CA THR A 149 -14.93 -24.42 21.75
C THR A 149 -13.50 -23.89 21.83
N ALA A 150 -13.00 -23.31 20.75
CA ALA A 150 -11.64 -22.74 20.69
C ALA A 150 -11.47 -21.56 21.66
N LEU A 151 -12.53 -20.79 21.92
CA LEU A 151 -12.51 -19.64 22.84
C LEU A 151 -13.05 -19.96 24.24
N SER A 152 -13.24 -21.23 24.56
CA SER A 152 -13.72 -21.65 25.87
C SER A 152 -12.67 -21.40 26.96
N ARG A 153 -13.11 -21.28 28.23
CA ARG A 153 -12.18 -21.07 29.37
C ARG A 153 -11.06 -22.12 29.45
N PRO A 154 -11.31 -23.43 29.24
CA PRO A 154 -10.23 -24.42 29.21
C PRO A 154 -9.25 -24.20 28.06
N ALA A 155 -9.74 -23.91 26.86
CA ALA A 155 -8.90 -23.69 25.67
C ALA A 155 -8.02 -22.44 25.82
N MET A 156 -8.54 -21.37 26.43
CA MET A 156 -7.78 -20.13 26.65
C MET A 156 -6.50 -20.32 27.49
N ARG A 157 -6.43 -21.36 28.34
CA ARG A 157 -5.22 -21.67 29.11
C ARG A 157 -4.02 -21.98 28.22
N ASN A 158 -4.27 -22.57 27.05
CA ASN A 158 -3.22 -22.86 26.07
C ASN A 158 -2.68 -21.60 25.37
N TYR A 159 -3.40 -20.48 25.48
CA TYR A 159 -3.04 -19.20 24.87
C TYR A 159 -2.37 -18.23 25.85
N HIS A 160 -2.19 -18.62 27.12
CA HIS A 160 -1.52 -17.78 28.11
C HIS A 160 -0.11 -17.31 27.67
N PRO A 161 0.74 -18.13 27.02
CA PRO A 161 2.04 -17.65 26.52
C PRO A 161 1.91 -16.52 25.49
N MET A 162 0.91 -16.60 24.61
CA MET A 162 0.60 -15.54 23.65
C MET A 162 0.10 -14.27 24.36
N PHE A 163 -0.75 -14.40 25.37
CA PHE A 163 -1.23 -13.26 26.15
C PHE A 163 -0.09 -12.59 26.93
N ASP A 164 0.83 -13.35 27.53
CA ASP A 164 2.02 -12.83 28.20
C ASP A 164 2.89 -12.06 27.21
N LEU A 165 3.24 -12.67 26.07
CA LEU A 165 4.07 -12.07 25.03
C LEU A 165 3.48 -10.75 24.50
N GLU A 166 2.25 -10.79 24.00
CA GLU A 166 1.68 -9.62 23.30
C GLU A 166 1.36 -8.47 24.27
N SER A 167 0.95 -8.77 25.51
CA SER A 167 0.74 -7.70 26.51
C SER A 167 2.04 -7.12 27.06
N PHE A 168 3.14 -7.88 27.04
CA PHE A 168 4.49 -7.36 27.29
C PHE A 168 4.94 -6.44 26.14
N CYS A 169 4.71 -6.86 24.89
CA CYS A 169 5.08 -6.09 23.71
C CYS A 169 4.50 -4.66 23.72
N ILE A 170 3.24 -4.47 24.14
CA ILE A 170 2.65 -3.12 24.29
C ILE A 170 3.57 -2.21 25.12
N ILE A 171 3.99 -2.69 26.29
CA ILE A 171 4.83 -1.91 27.22
C ILE A 171 6.22 -1.72 26.65
N ARG A 172 6.82 -2.76 26.04
CA ARG A 172 8.13 -2.71 25.39
C ARG A 172 8.19 -1.58 24.36
N ASP A 173 7.19 -1.48 23.49
CA ASP A 173 7.22 -0.52 22.38
C ASP A 173 6.82 0.88 22.82
N MET A 174 5.85 1.00 23.74
CA MET A 174 5.58 2.28 24.40
C MET A 174 6.82 2.80 25.12
N HIS A 175 7.56 1.93 25.81
CA HIS A 175 8.81 2.27 26.49
C HIS A 175 9.87 2.75 25.48
N LYS A 176 10.09 1.98 24.41
CA LYS A 176 11.06 2.29 23.34
C LYS A 176 10.81 3.68 22.74
N ASP A 177 9.57 3.99 22.38
CA ASP A 177 9.23 5.23 21.67
C ASP A 177 9.03 6.43 22.60
N SER A 178 8.71 6.20 23.87
CA SER A 178 8.57 7.27 24.87
C SER A 178 9.88 7.96 25.22
N ASN A 179 11.03 7.30 25.01
CA ASN A 179 12.40 7.80 25.25
C ASN A 179 12.51 8.77 26.45
N PHE A 180 12.60 8.22 27.66
CA PHE A 180 12.64 8.96 28.96
C PHE A 180 13.76 10.00 29.11
N SER A 181 14.61 10.20 28.10
CA SER A 181 15.54 11.33 28.06
C SER A 181 14.80 12.67 27.93
N ASP A 182 13.62 12.69 27.31
CA ASP A 182 12.73 13.85 27.28
C ASP A 182 11.47 13.59 28.14
N PRO A 183 11.38 14.20 29.34
CA PRO A 183 10.24 14.02 30.24
C PRO A 183 8.93 14.62 29.71
N ASN A 184 9.00 15.43 28.65
CA ASN A 184 7.84 16.06 28.00
C ASN A 184 7.41 15.32 26.72
N LYS A 185 8.05 14.19 26.39
CA LYS A 185 7.69 13.43 25.19
C LYS A 185 6.26 12.90 25.29
N GLU A 186 5.47 13.19 24.26
CA GLU A 186 4.11 12.69 24.10
C GLU A 186 4.03 11.71 22.94
N ILE A 187 3.24 10.63 23.10
CA ILE A 187 3.09 9.57 22.10
C ILE A 187 1.61 9.23 21.87
N SER A 188 1.29 8.75 20.68
CA SER A 188 -0.02 8.18 20.35
C SER A 188 -0.07 6.70 20.74
N ILE A 189 -1.01 6.30 21.59
CA ILE A 189 -1.05 4.93 22.13
C ILE A 189 -1.74 3.90 21.22
N ARG A 190 -2.59 4.36 20.30
CA ARG A 190 -3.44 3.51 19.46
C ARG A 190 -2.65 2.50 18.60
N PRO A 191 -1.52 2.85 17.94
CA PRO A 191 -0.76 1.91 17.12
C PRO A 191 -0.27 0.67 17.89
N TYR A 192 0.24 0.85 19.12
CA TYR A 192 0.71 -0.26 19.96
C TYR A 192 -0.44 -1.21 20.33
N ILE A 193 -1.62 -0.64 20.62
CA ILE A 193 -2.81 -1.40 20.96
C ILE A 193 -3.38 -2.14 19.73
N GLN A 194 -3.35 -1.50 18.55
CA GLN A 194 -3.76 -2.14 17.29
C GLN A 194 -2.88 -3.35 16.98
N ARG A 195 -1.56 -3.21 17.12
CA ARG A 195 -0.65 -4.35 16.94
C ARG A 195 -0.92 -5.45 17.96
N TYR A 196 -1.07 -5.12 19.24
CA TYR A 196 -1.41 -6.08 20.29
C TYR A 196 -2.64 -6.93 19.94
N ALA A 197 -3.73 -6.28 19.55
CA ALA A 197 -4.96 -6.97 19.21
C ALA A 197 -4.80 -7.80 17.93
N LEU A 198 -4.17 -7.23 16.89
CA LEU A 198 -3.98 -7.94 15.63
C LEU A 198 -3.07 -9.16 15.79
N ASN A 199 -1.89 -9.01 16.39
CA ASN A 199 -0.96 -10.12 16.62
C ASN A 199 -1.58 -11.23 17.45
N THR A 200 -2.35 -10.88 18.49
CA THR A 200 -3.07 -11.89 19.27
C THR A 200 -4.04 -12.68 18.40
N THR A 201 -4.79 -12.00 17.52
CA THR A 201 -5.71 -12.69 16.60
C THR A 201 -4.99 -13.48 15.51
N LEU A 202 -3.89 -12.98 14.95
CA LEU A 202 -3.11 -13.67 13.92
C LEU A 202 -2.41 -14.89 14.49
N THR A 203 -1.86 -14.79 15.70
CA THR A 203 -1.23 -15.92 16.40
C THR A 203 -2.27 -16.99 16.73
N LEU A 204 -3.44 -16.58 17.23
CA LEU A 204 -4.55 -17.48 17.52
C LEU A 204 -5.07 -18.21 16.26
N CYS A 205 -5.24 -17.48 15.16
CA CYS A 205 -5.86 -18.01 13.94
C CYS A 205 -4.87 -18.74 13.03
N TYR A 206 -3.65 -18.23 12.87
CA TYR A 206 -2.67 -18.64 11.87
C TYR A 206 -1.28 -18.95 12.45
N GLY A 207 -1.05 -18.76 13.75
CA GLY A 207 0.26 -19.04 14.35
C GLY A 207 1.39 -18.09 13.91
N THR A 208 1.06 -16.93 13.34
CA THR A 208 2.00 -15.91 12.85
C THR A 208 1.78 -14.58 13.56
N ARG A 209 2.82 -13.74 13.61
CA ARG A 209 2.83 -12.44 14.29
C ARG A 209 3.75 -11.46 13.57
N MET A 210 3.53 -10.16 13.73
CA MET A 210 4.47 -9.13 13.26
C MET A 210 5.23 -8.54 14.44
N ASP A 211 6.53 -8.28 14.28
CA ASP A 211 7.32 -7.73 15.40
C ASP A 211 7.36 -6.20 15.43
N ASP A 212 7.17 -5.54 14.28
CA ASP A 212 7.15 -4.07 14.17
C ASP A 212 5.73 -3.49 14.29
N THR A 213 5.59 -2.38 15.03
CA THR A 213 4.37 -1.55 15.14
C THR A 213 3.92 -0.99 13.78
N TYR A 214 4.85 -0.85 12.85
CA TYR A 214 4.63 -0.21 11.56
C TYR A 214 4.85 -1.14 10.36
N ASP A 215 4.74 -2.45 10.59
CA ASP A 215 4.80 -3.50 9.58
C ASP A 215 3.79 -3.26 8.42
N GLU A 216 4.21 -3.55 7.18
CA GLU A 216 3.41 -3.29 5.98
C GLU A 216 2.16 -4.17 5.91
N LEU A 217 2.29 -5.47 6.21
CA LEU A 217 1.16 -6.41 6.21
C LEU A 217 0.18 -6.06 7.34
N LEU A 218 0.68 -5.63 8.51
CA LEU A 218 -0.15 -5.10 9.59
C LEU A 218 -0.98 -3.91 9.13
N ARG A 219 -0.35 -2.91 8.51
CA ARG A 219 -1.04 -1.70 8.01
C ARG A 219 -2.07 -2.05 6.94
N GLU A 220 -1.74 -2.96 6.03
CA GLU A 220 -2.65 -3.43 4.99
C GLU A 220 -3.89 -4.10 5.59
N ILE A 221 -3.71 -5.03 6.55
CA ILE A 221 -4.83 -5.70 7.22
C ILE A 221 -5.70 -4.69 7.98
N LEU A 222 -5.09 -3.75 8.70
CA LEU A 222 -5.81 -2.70 9.42
C LEU A 222 -6.61 -1.80 8.46
N HIS A 223 -6.00 -1.37 7.36
CA HIS A 223 -6.63 -0.50 6.36
C HIS A 223 -7.80 -1.19 5.67
N VAL A 224 -7.55 -2.36 5.05
CA VAL A 224 -8.57 -3.12 4.31
C VAL A 224 -9.68 -3.59 5.26
N GLY A 225 -9.31 -4.06 6.46
CA GLY A 225 -10.25 -4.47 7.48
C GLY A 225 -11.19 -3.33 7.89
N SER A 226 -10.66 -2.14 8.15
CA SER A 226 -11.44 -0.95 8.53
C SER A 226 -12.37 -0.50 7.40
N ALA A 227 -11.86 -0.50 6.17
CA ALA A 227 -12.66 -0.15 5.00
C ALA A 227 -13.82 -1.14 4.76
N ILE A 228 -13.60 -2.44 4.98
CA ILE A 228 -14.65 -3.47 4.91
C ILE A 228 -15.64 -3.33 6.07
N SER A 229 -15.19 -2.92 7.25
CA SER A 229 -16.04 -2.72 8.44
C SER A 229 -17.11 -1.64 8.19
N LEU A 230 -16.73 -0.53 7.53
CA LEU A 230 -17.66 0.50 7.05
C LEU A 230 -18.79 -0.11 6.19
N LEU A 231 -18.42 -1.00 5.27
CA LEU A 231 -19.36 -1.59 4.32
C LEU A 231 -20.31 -2.64 4.94
N ARG A 232 -20.11 -3.01 6.21
CA ARG A 232 -21.06 -3.85 6.97
C ARG A 232 -22.14 -3.02 7.68
N SER A 233 -21.95 -1.72 7.80
CA SER A 233 -22.86 -0.82 8.50
C SER A 233 -24.14 -0.59 7.69
N ALA A 234 -25.28 -0.52 8.39
CA ALA A 234 -26.54 -0.13 7.77
C ALA A 234 -26.56 1.36 7.36
N SER A 235 -25.62 2.17 7.87
CA SER A 235 -25.53 3.61 7.61
C SER A 235 -24.74 3.97 6.36
N GLU A 236 -23.79 3.12 5.96
CA GLU A 236 -22.84 3.45 4.91
C GLU A 236 -23.39 3.19 3.49
N ASN A 237 -24.21 2.15 3.32
CA ASN A 237 -24.54 1.62 1.99
C ASN A 237 -26.00 1.78 1.59
N MET A 238 -26.34 2.92 0.99
CA MET A 238 -27.70 3.15 0.48
C MET A 238 -28.11 2.17 -0.63
N GLN A 239 -27.18 1.67 -1.44
CA GLN A 239 -27.49 0.71 -2.52
C GLN A 239 -27.98 -0.66 -2.02
N ASP A 240 -27.77 -0.98 -0.74
CA ASP A 240 -28.37 -2.16 -0.12
C ASP A 240 -29.90 -2.05 -0.02
N TYR A 241 -30.40 -0.81 0.07
CA TYR A 241 -31.79 -0.47 0.33
C TYR A 241 -32.50 0.21 -0.85
N VAL A 242 -31.73 0.81 -1.76
CA VAL A 242 -32.22 1.48 -2.97
C VAL A 242 -31.61 0.75 -4.18
N PRO A 243 -32.28 -0.29 -4.71
CA PRO A 243 -31.71 -1.14 -5.76
C PRO A 243 -31.31 -0.40 -7.03
N ALA A 244 -31.98 0.71 -7.37
CA ALA A 244 -31.65 1.51 -8.54
C ALA A 244 -30.19 2.02 -8.52
N LEU A 245 -29.62 2.29 -7.34
CA LEU A 245 -28.23 2.73 -7.20
C LEU A 245 -27.21 1.68 -7.63
N ARG A 246 -27.60 0.39 -7.69
CA ARG A 246 -26.72 -0.71 -8.10
C ARG A 246 -26.42 -0.67 -9.60
N TYR A 247 -27.31 -0.08 -10.39
CA TYR A 247 -27.29 -0.07 -11.85
C TYR A 247 -26.82 1.27 -12.43
N LEU A 248 -26.34 2.19 -11.59
CA LEU A 248 -25.75 3.43 -12.08
C LEU A 248 -24.47 3.10 -12.88
N PRO A 249 -24.28 3.68 -14.08
CA PRO A 249 -23.01 3.55 -14.81
C PRO A 249 -21.89 4.08 -13.92
N ASN A 250 -20.75 3.40 -13.87
CA ASN A 250 -19.60 3.73 -13.01
C ASN A 250 -19.90 3.67 -11.49
N ASN A 251 -20.47 2.57 -11.01
CA ASN A 251 -20.68 2.33 -9.58
C ASN A 251 -19.34 2.13 -8.82
N GLU A 252 -18.70 3.24 -8.45
CA GLU A 252 -17.43 3.29 -7.71
C GLU A 252 -17.48 2.47 -6.41
N LYS A 253 -18.64 2.40 -5.75
CA LYS A 253 -18.80 1.67 -4.49
C LYS A 253 -18.70 0.16 -4.70
N ASN A 254 -19.19 -0.38 -5.82
CA ASN A 254 -18.97 -1.78 -6.20
C ASN A 254 -17.50 -2.03 -6.57
N ALA A 255 -16.88 -1.17 -7.38
CA ALA A 255 -15.47 -1.28 -7.75
C ALA A 255 -14.56 -1.29 -6.50
N ARG A 256 -14.74 -0.32 -5.59
CA ARG A 256 -14.05 -0.27 -4.30
C ARG A 256 -14.29 -1.51 -3.44
N SER A 257 -15.52 -2.03 -3.42
CA SER A 257 -15.86 -3.26 -2.67
C SER A 257 -15.16 -4.49 -3.24
N GLN A 258 -14.97 -4.56 -4.55
CA GLN A 258 -14.23 -5.63 -5.23
C GLN A 258 -12.72 -5.52 -5.01
N ASP A 259 -12.14 -4.32 -5.07
CA ASP A 259 -10.74 -4.07 -4.72
C ASP A 259 -10.44 -4.54 -3.29
N LEU A 260 -11.22 -4.07 -2.32
CA LEU A 260 -11.08 -4.47 -0.91
C LEU A 260 -11.23 -5.97 -0.71
N ARG A 261 -12.13 -6.63 -1.46
CA ARG A 261 -12.24 -8.09 -1.46
C ARG A 261 -10.95 -8.74 -1.97
N SER A 262 -10.44 -8.31 -3.13
CA SER A 262 -9.25 -8.90 -3.75
C SER A 262 -8.03 -8.77 -2.86
N ARG A 263 -7.81 -7.59 -2.26
CA ARG A 263 -6.72 -7.33 -1.31
C ARG A 263 -6.85 -8.16 -0.04
N ARG A 264 -8.07 -8.27 0.51
CA ARG A 264 -8.36 -9.15 1.65
C ARG A 264 -8.04 -10.61 1.33
N ASP A 265 -8.52 -11.09 0.20
CA ASP A 265 -8.35 -12.48 -0.19
C ASP A 265 -6.87 -12.80 -0.42
N ALA A 266 -6.08 -11.87 -0.96
CA ALA A 266 -4.64 -12.01 -1.12
C ALA A 266 -3.92 -12.26 0.22
N TYR A 267 -4.12 -11.40 1.23
CA TYR A 267 -3.44 -11.59 2.51
C TYR A 267 -4.00 -12.79 3.31
N LEU A 268 -5.29 -13.12 3.17
CA LEU A 268 -5.85 -14.32 3.84
C LEU A 268 -5.29 -15.61 3.24
N ASN A 269 -5.11 -15.65 1.92
CA ASN A 269 -4.49 -16.79 1.25
C ASN A 269 -3.03 -16.92 1.66
N LEU A 270 -2.27 -15.81 1.69
CA LEU A 270 -0.90 -15.77 2.19
C LEU A 270 -0.79 -16.35 3.62
N LEU A 271 -1.66 -15.91 4.53
CA LEU A 271 -1.67 -16.40 5.91
C LEU A 271 -2.00 -17.90 6.01
N LEU A 272 -2.94 -18.39 5.20
CA LEU A 272 -3.32 -19.80 5.19
C LEU A 272 -2.24 -20.69 4.54
N ASP A 273 -1.58 -20.22 3.49
CA ASP A 273 -0.50 -20.94 2.83
C ASP A 273 0.72 -21.06 3.74
N LYS A 274 1.05 -20.00 4.49
CA LYS A 274 2.06 -20.06 5.56
C LYS A 274 1.75 -21.15 6.59
N VAL A 275 0.48 -21.29 7.00
CA VAL A 275 0.09 -22.36 7.93
C VAL A 275 0.31 -23.73 7.31
N ARG A 276 -0.11 -23.94 6.06
CA ARG A 276 0.09 -25.21 5.35
C ARG A 276 1.57 -25.57 5.22
N GLU A 277 2.40 -24.58 4.91
CA GLU A 277 3.85 -24.75 4.83
C GLU A 277 4.47 -25.13 6.18
N MET A 278 4.10 -24.43 7.26
CA MET A 278 4.56 -24.76 8.60
C MET A 278 4.16 -26.18 9.02
N ILE A 279 2.95 -26.63 8.68
CA ILE A 279 2.49 -28.01 8.94
C ILE A 279 3.34 -29.01 8.16
N LYS A 280 3.57 -28.74 6.86
CA LYS A 280 4.39 -29.60 6.00
C LYS A 280 5.83 -29.74 6.52
N ASN A 281 6.38 -28.65 7.05
CA ASN A 281 7.74 -28.59 7.57
C ASN A 281 7.84 -29.07 9.04
N GLY A 282 6.71 -29.39 9.70
CA GLY A 282 6.69 -29.77 11.11
C GLY A 282 7.07 -28.65 12.08
N THR A 283 6.96 -27.39 11.65
CA THR A 283 7.31 -26.19 12.43
C THR A 283 6.08 -25.39 12.87
N ASP A 284 4.87 -25.92 12.65
CA ASP A 284 3.63 -25.24 12.99
C ASP A 284 3.44 -25.05 14.49
N LYS A 285 2.80 -23.92 14.81
CA LYS A 285 2.48 -23.53 16.17
C LYS A 285 1.01 -23.83 16.45
N PRO A 286 0.63 -24.14 17.70
CA PRO A 286 -0.76 -24.35 18.06
C PRO A 286 -1.63 -23.13 17.71
N CYS A 287 -2.48 -23.27 16.70
CA CYS A 287 -3.43 -22.25 16.25
C CYS A 287 -4.70 -22.90 15.69
N ILE A 288 -5.76 -22.13 15.51
CA ILE A 288 -7.08 -22.65 15.08
C ILE A 288 -7.00 -23.29 13.69
N SER A 289 -6.36 -22.62 12.72
CA SER A 289 -6.20 -23.19 11.38
C SER A 289 -5.39 -24.47 11.39
N ALA A 290 -4.24 -24.53 12.09
CA ALA A 290 -3.43 -25.74 12.16
C ALA A 290 -4.17 -26.90 12.85
N ALA A 291 -4.87 -26.62 13.96
CA ALA A 291 -5.67 -27.63 14.66
C ALA A 291 -6.76 -28.23 13.76
N ILE A 292 -7.44 -27.40 12.95
CA ILE A 292 -8.48 -27.89 12.06
C ILE A 292 -7.88 -28.58 10.83
N LEU A 293 -6.79 -28.06 10.26
CA LEU A 293 -6.12 -28.66 9.09
C LEU A 293 -5.49 -30.02 9.40
N LYS A 294 -5.16 -30.30 10.67
CA LYS A 294 -4.60 -31.58 11.13
C LYS A 294 -5.64 -32.62 11.56
N ASP A 295 -6.87 -32.20 11.83
CA ASP A 295 -7.91 -33.07 12.39
C ASP A 295 -8.76 -33.68 11.27
N GLU A 296 -8.47 -34.94 10.90
CA GLU A 296 -9.22 -35.70 9.90
C GLU A 296 -10.70 -35.96 10.30
N GLU A 297 -11.04 -35.84 11.59
CA GLU A 297 -12.43 -35.98 12.09
C GLU A 297 -13.24 -34.68 12.04
N THR A 298 -12.61 -33.53 11.73
CA THR A 298 -13.34 -32.26 11.68
C THR A 298 -14.37 -32.25 10.54
N LYS A 299 -15.66 -32.21 10.90
CA LYS A 299 -16.79 -32.05 9.97
C LYS A 299 -16.90 -30.63 9.36
N LEU A 300 -15.82 -29.86 9.34
CA LEU A 300 -15.79 -28.48 8.83
C LEU A 300 -15.17 -28.46 7.44
N THR A 301 -15.79 -27.72 6.52
CA THR A 301 -15.24 -27.47 5.18
C THR A 301 -14.10 -26.45 5.25
N GLY A 302 -13.17 -26.45 4.27
CA GLY A 302 -12.09 -25.46 4.21
C GLY A 302 -12.59 -24.00 4.22
N VAL A 303 -13.73 -23.73 3.58
CA VAL A 303 -14.39 -22.42 3.59
C VAL A 303 -14.90 -22.05 5.00
N GLU A 304 -15.39 -23.03 5.77
CA GLU A 304 -15.80 -22.80 7.16
C GLU A 304 -14.62 -22.46 8.06
N VAL A 305 -13.46 -23.06 7.82
CA VAL A 305 -12.20 -22.72 8.53
C VAL A 305 -11.77 -21.29 8.22
N SER A 306 -11.66 -20.93 6.93
CA SER A 306 -11.34 -19.56 6.51
C SER A 306 -12.34 -18.56 7.09
N SER A 307 -13.62 -18.90 7.10
CA SER A 307 -14.69 -18.08 7.67
C SER A 307 -14.54 -17.89 9.20
N ILE A 308 -14.14 -18.92 9.95
CA ILE A 308 -13.87 -18.82 11.39
C ILE A 308 -12.68 -17.88 11.63
N CYS A 309 -11.54 -18.11 10.98
CA CYS A 309 -10.35 -17.27 11.13
C CYS A 309 -10.62 -15.81 10.76
N LEU A 310 -11.29 -15.58 9.62
CA LEU A 310 -11.72 -14.25 9.19
C LEU A 310 -12.65 -13.59 10.22
N SER A 311 -13.57 -14.34 10.83
CA SER A 311 -14.49 -13.81 11.84
C SER A 311 -13.74 -13.37 13.11
N LEU A 312 -12.73 -14.13 13.53
CA LEU A 312 -11.96 -13.85 14.75
C LEU A 312 -10.98 -12.69 14.55
N VAL A 313 -10.26 -12.65 13.43
CA VAL A 313 -9.41 -11.51 13.08
C VAL A 313 -10.28 -10.26 12.97
N SER A 314 -11.29 -10.29 12.10
CA SER A 314 -12.15 -9.13 11.85
C SER A 314 -12.87 -8.61 13.10
N GLY A 315 -13.22 -9.48 14.05
CA GLY A 315 -13.84 -9.05 15.30
C GLY A 315 -12.85 -8.48 16.31
N GLY A 316 -11.65 -9.07 16.42
CA GLY A 316 -10.69 -8.73 17.48
C GLY A 316 -9.83 -7.51 17.20
N PHE A 317 -9.45 -7.26 15.93
CA PHE A 317 -8.47 -6.22 15.61
C PHE A 317 -9.02 -4.79 15.75
N GLU A 318 -10.34 -4.57 15.68
CA GLU A 318 -10.96 -3.23 15.85
C GLU A 318 -11.55 -3.01 17.23
N THR A 319 -12.28 -4.00 17.76
CA THR A 319 -13.08 -3.82 18.98
C THR A 319 -12.24 -3.67 20.24
N ILE A 320 -11.13 -4.43 20.34
CA ILE A 320 -10.21 -4.35 21.48
C ILE A 320 -9.47 -3.01 21.46
N PRO A 321 -8.86 -2.57 20.34
CA PRO A 321 -8.24 -1.25 20.30
C PRO A 321 -9.21 -0.10 20.48
N GLY A 322 -10.43 -0.20 19.93
CA GLY A 322 -11.48 0.80 20.15
C GLY A 322 -11.81 0.97 21.63
N THR A 323 -12.00 -0.14 22.35
CA THR A 323 -12.33 -0.12 23.78
C THR A 323 -11.15 0.36 24.63
N LEU A 324 -9.94 -0.19 24.43
CA LEU A 324 -8.79 0.12 25.27
C LEU A 324 -8.27 1.54 25.03
N THR A 325 -8.24 2.01 23.78
CA THR A 325 -7.80 3.37 23.45
C THR A 325 -8.74 4.40 24.07
N SER A 326 -10.06 4.23 23.94
CA SER A 326 -11.02 5.15 24.57
C SER A 326 -11.01 5.06 26.09
N CYS A 327 -10.83 3.87 26.66
CA CYS A 327 -10.65 3.68 28.10
C CYS A 327 -9.46 4.50 28.61
N LEU A 328 -8.30 4.39 27.97
CA LEU A 328 -7.11 5.14 28.33
C LEU A 328 -7.29 6.65 28.10
N GLY A 329 -8.10 7.05 27.12
CA GLY A 329 -8.53 8.43 26.91
C GLY A 329 -9.32 9.00 28.10
N SER A 330 -10.31 8.27 28.62
CA SER A 330 -11.00 8.66 29.85
C SER A 330 -10.06 8.69 31.06
N LEU A 331 -9.17 7.71 31.17
CA LEU A 331 -8.28 7.60 32.34
C LEU A 331 -7.23 8.70 32.37
N CYS A 332 -6.75 9.18 31.22
CA CYS A 332 -5.67 10.17 31.17
C CYS A 332 -6.13 11.62 31.44
N THR A 333 -7.44 11.91 31.48
CA THR A 333 -7.97 13.22 31.85
C THR A 333 -7.75 13.53 33.35
N PRO A 334 -7.89 14.80 33.79
CA PRO A 334 -7.80 15.16 35.21
C PRO A 334 -8.76 14.37 36.10
N GLU A 335 -10.01 14.18 35.66
CA GLU A 335 -11.02 13.39 36.37
C GLU A 335 -10.63 11.89 36.37
N GLY A 336 -10.13 11.41 35.24
CA GLY A 336 -9.65 10.04 35.06
C GLY A 336 -8.46 9.67 35.96
N GLN A 337 -7.63 10.64 36.34
CA GLN A 337 -6.50 10.40 37.25
C GLN A 337 -6.95 9.82 38.59
N ILE A 338 -8.14 10.21 39.08
CA ILE A 338 -8.71 9.67 40.31
C ILE A 338 -8.94 8.16 40.17
N PHE A 339 -9.48 7.74 39.02
CA PHE A 339 -9.72 6.34 38.72
C PHE A 339 -8.41 5.57 38.50
N GLN A 340 -7.39 6.18 37.88
CA GLN A 340 -6.07 5.56 37.74
C GLN A 340 -5.42 5.27 39.11
N GLU A 341 -5.44 6.23 40.04
CA GLU A 341 -4.83 6.04 41.36
C GLU A 341 -5.62 5.03 42.21
N ARG A 342 -6.96 5.04 42.14
CA ARG A 342 -7.79 4.01 42.79
C ARG A 342 -7.51 2.62 42.22
N ALA A 343 -7.42 2.49 40.90
CA ALA A 343 -7.07 1.22 40.25
C ALA A 343 -5.67 0.75 40.67
N TYR A 344 -4.68 1.64 40.72
CA TYR A 344 -3.32 1.30 41.15
C TYR A 344 -3.25 0.87 42.62
N ALA A 345 -3.99 1.55 43.50
CA ALA A 345 -4.12 1.16 44.90
C ALA A 345 -4.77 -0.23 45.06
N ASP A 346 -5.81 -0.52 44.27
CA ASP A 346 -6.47 -1.83 44.29
C ASP A 346 -5.56 -2.92 43.68
N ILE A 347 -4.77 -2.63 42.65
CA ILE A 347 -3.72 -3.53 42.15
C ILE A 347 -2.76 -3.91 43.28
N LYS A 348 -2.22 -2.92 44.02
CA LYS A 348 -1.28 -3.16 45.13
C LYS A 348 -1.90 -3.95 46.29
N ARG A 349 -3.21 -3.85 46.48
CA ARG A 349 -3.93 -4.61 47.51
C ARG A 349 -3.98 -6.10 47.19
N TYR A 350 -4.23 -6.46 45.93
CA TYR A 350 -4.31 -7.85 45.49
C TYR A 350 -2.94 -8.42 45.10
N TYR A 351 -2.02 -7.57 44.67
CA TYR A 351 -0.63 -7.89 44.31
C TYR A 351 0.31 -6.91 45.03
N PRO A 352 0.72 -7.22 46.29
CA PRO A 352 1.64 -6.38 47.04
C PRO A 352 2.97 -6.13 46.30
N ASP A 353 3.45 -7.12 45.53
CA ASP A 353 4.52 -6.96 44.55
C ASP A 353 3.94 -6.84 43.13
N VAL A 354 4.31 -5.77 42.42
CA VAL A 354 3.90 -5.52 41.03
C VAL A 354 4.45 -6.61 40.08
N ARG A 355 5.57 -7.26 40.43
CA ARG A 355 6.11 -8.40 39.67
C ARG A 355 5.10 -9.55 39.60
N ASP A 356 4.36 -9.79 40.68
CA ASP A 356 3.32 -10.83 40.73
C ASP A 356 2.13 -10.46 39.84
N ALA A 357 1.75 -9.18 39.79
CA ALA A 357 0.71 -8.70 38.89
C ALA A 357 1.10 -8.94 37.41
N TRP A 358 2.36 -8.68 37.06
CA TRP A 358 2.88 -8.96 35.72
C TRP A 358 2.85 -10.44 35.36
N GLN A 359 3.26 -11.32 36.28
CA GLN A 359 3.30 -12.77 36.05
C GLN A 359 1.93 -13.45 35.98
N ASN A 360 0.91 -12.88 36.63
CA ASN A 360 -0.40 -13.53 36.80
C ASN A 360 -1.56 -12.86 36.03
N SER A 361 -1.41 -11.59 35.62
CA SER A 361 -2.45 -10.77 34.97
C SER A 361 -3.14 -11.42 33.76
N PHE A 362 -2.40 -12.20 32.97
CA PHE A 362 -2.92 -12.90 31.80
C PHE A 362 -3.59 -14.25 32.12
N GLN A 363 -3.53 -14.71 33.37
CA GLN A 363 -4.10 -15.98 33.83
C GLN A 363 -5.37 -15.78 34.66
N GLU A 364 -5.40 -14.74 35.50
CA GLU A 364 -6.52 -14.44 36.42
C GLU A 364 -6.94 -12.96 36.41
N GLU A 365 -8.23 -12.72 36.65
CA GLU A 365 -8.85 -11.38 36.70
C GLU A 365 -9.27 -11.08 38.15
N LYS A 366 -8.28 -10.82 39.02
CA LYS A 366 -8.48 -10.69 40.47
C LYS A 366 -8.86 -9.29 40.97
N VAL A 367 -8.52 -8.23 40.25
CA VAL A 367 -8.64 -6.84 40.73
C VAL A 367 -10.02 -6.27 40.37
N PRO A 368 -10.94 -6.08 41.34
CA PRO A 368 -12.31 -5.60 41.09
C PRO A 368 -12.35 -4.27 40.36
N TYR A 369 -11.52 -3.30 40.76
CA TYR A 369 -11.57 -1.96 40.19
C TYR A 369 -11.20 -1.94 38.69
N LEU A 370 -10.27 -2.80 38.26
CA LEU A 370 -9.95 -2.93 36.84
C LEU A 370 -11.09 -3.53 36.03
N LYS A 371 -11.77 -4.54 36.59
CA LYS A 371 -12.94 -5.13 35.94
C LYS A 371 -14.05 -4.09 35.80
N ALA A 372 -14.26 -3.27 36.83
CA ALA A 372 -15.20 -2.15 36.78
C ALA A 372 -14.84 -1.11 35.70
N ILE A 373 -13.56 -0.75 35.54
CA ILE A 373 -13.11 0.13 34.44
C ILE A 373 -13.42 -0.50 33.08
N ILE A 374 -13.16 -1.80 32.90
CA ILE A 374 -13.41 -2.49 31.63
C ILE A 374 -14.91 -2.57 31.32
N GLN A 375 -15.74 -2.85 32.32
CA GLN A 375 -17.21 -2.86 32.17
C GLN A 375 -17.72 -1.46 31.77
N GLU A 376 -17.21 -0.42 32.42
CA GLU A 376 -17.61 0.95 32.09
C GLU A 376 -17.12 1.39 30.72
N ALA A 377 -15.89 1.05 30.34
CA ALA A 377 -15.38 1.31 29.00
C ALA A 377 -16.23 0.60 27.94
N GLY A 378 -16.62 -0.66 28.19
CA GLY A 378 -17.52 -1.40 27.31
C GLY A 378 -18.89 -0.73 27.19
N ARG A 379 -19.49 -0.26 28.29
CA ARG A 379 -20.79 0.42 28.30
C ARG A 379 -20.71 1.79 27.60
N TYR A 380 -19.82 2.65 28.08
CA TYR A 380 -19.75 4.05 27.68
C TYR A 380 -19.23 4.20 26.23
N TYR A 381 -18.10 3.56 25.91
CA TYR A 381 -17.57 3.55 24.54
C TYR A 381 -18.12 2.34 23.78
N THR A 382 -19.43 2.39 23.49
CA THR A 382 -20.13 1.30 22.80
C THR A 382 -19.56 1.09 21.39
N VAL A 383 -18.57 0.20 21.28
CA VAL A 383 -17.82 -0.01 20.02
C VAL A 383 -18.69 -0.39 18.83
N SER A 384 -19.87 -0.97 19.04
CA SER A 384 -20.85 -1.21 17.97
C SER A 384 -22.15 -0.49 18.33
N SER A 385 -22.21 0.81 18.02
CA SER A 385 -23.33 1.69 18.38
C SER A 385 -24.68 1.15 17.89
N MET A 386 -24.73 0.78 16.61
CA MET A 386 -25.78 -0.05 16.05
C MET A 386 -25.26 -1.48 15.98
N SER A 387 -25.85 -2.38 16.78
CA SER A 387 -25.54 -3.80 16.66
C SER A 387 -25.85 -4.30 15.26
N LEU A 388 -25.13 -5.34 14.81
CA LEU A 388 -25.40 -6.00 13.53
C LEU A 388 -26.90 -6.30 13.35
N PRO A 389 -27.51 -5.99 12.19
CA PRO A 389 -28.94 -6.17 11.95
C PRO A 389 -29.40 -7.61 12.15
N ARG A 390 -30.55 -7.81 12.79
CA ARG A 390 -31.20 -9.12 12.98
C ARG A 390 -32.34 -9.25 11.97
N ARG A 391 -32.76 -10.48 11.70
CA ARG A 391 -33.94 -10.78 10.88
C ARG A 391 -34.86 -11.72 11.62
N THR A 392 -36.16 -11.44 11.62
CA THR A 392 -37.13 -12.34 12.22
C THR A 392 -37.30 -13.61 11.39
N VAL A 393 -37.33 -14.77 12.04
CA VAL A 393 -37.61 -16.09 11.44
C VAL A 393 -39.09 -16.44 11.60
N THR A 394 -39.65 -16.13 12.77
CA THR A 394 -41.06 -16.27 13.12
C THR A 394 -41.63 -14.91 13.50
N GLU A 395 -42.95 -14.82 13.65
CA GLU A 395 -43.57 -13.62 14.19
C GLU A 395 -43.10 -13.33 15.63
N VAL A 396 -43.09 -12.04 15.98
CA VAL A 396 -42.83 -11.56 17.34
C VAL A 396 -44.03 -10.75 17.80
N ASN A 397 -44.65 -11.17 18.91
CA ASN A 397 -45.64 -10.36 19.60
C ASN A 397 -44.91 -9.40 20.55
N TRP A 398 -44.90 -8.12 20.21
CA TRP A 398 -44.31 -7.05 20.99
C TRP A 398 -45.39 -6.11 21.49
N ASN A 399 -45.74 -6.21 22.78
CA ASN A 399 -46.78 -5.39 23.42
C ASN A 399 -48.12 -5.35 22.64
N GLY A 400 -48.53 -6.49 22.06
CA GLY A 400 -49.77 -6.60 21.27
C GLY A 400 -49.60 -6.27 19.79
N ALA A 401 -48.46 -5.71 19.35
CA ALA A 401 -48.12 -5.56 17.95
C ALA A 401 -47.48 -6.84 17.40
N ILE A 402 -47.88 -7.26 16.19
CA ILE A 402 -47.34 -8.45 15.53
C ILE A 402 -46.29 -8.03 14.51
N ILE A 403 -45.02 -8.23 14.86
CA ILE A 403 -43.89 -8.05 13.94
C ILE A 403 -43.79 -9.33 13.08
N PRO A 404 -43.98 -9.25 11.76
CA PRO A 404 -44.02 -10.44 10.91
C PRO A 404 -42.62 -11.06 10.73
N PRO A 405 -42.55 -12.34 10.28
CA PRO A 405 -41.31 -12.95 9.82
C PRO A 405 -40.62 -12.12 8.72
N LYS A 406 -39.29 -12.29 8.61
CA LYS A 406 -38.39 -11.61 7.65
C LYS A 406 -38.21 -10.10 7.87
N THR A 407 -38.75 -9.54 8.95
CA THR A 407 -38.57 -8.14 9.33
C THR A 407 -37.14 -7.89 9.81
N MET A 408 -36.53 -6.81 9.35
CA MET A 408 -35.23 -6.36 9.85
C MET A 408 -35.38 -5.72 11.23
N ILE A 409 -34.55 -6.13 12.18
CA ILE A 409 -34.51 -5.59 13.54
C ILE A 409 -33.17 -4.92 13.76
N LEU A 410 -33.20 -3.67 14.17
CA LEU A 410 -32.03 -2.86 14.50
C LEU A 410 -32.01 -2.59 16.01
N VAL A 411 -30.87 -2.85 16.64
CA VAL A 411 -30.67 -2.64 18.08
C VAL A 411 -29.66 -1.51 18.24
N ASN A 412 -30.14 -0.39 18.80
CA ASN A 412 -29.32 0.76 19.12
C ASN A 412 -28.67 0.55 20.49
N ALA A 413 -27.51 -0.10 20.49
CA ALA A 413 -26.77 -0.41 21.70
C ALA A 413 -26.20 0.86 22.35
N GLN A 414 -25.86 1.89 21.56
CA GLN A 414 -25.42 3.20 22.09
C GLN A 414 -26.52 3.82 22.95
N ALA A 415 -27.73 4.00 22.40
CA ALA A 415 -28.84 4.57 23.16
C ALA A 415 -29.19 3.72 24.39
N GLY A 416 -29.16 2.39 24.25
CA GLY A 416 -29.46 1.49 25.35
C GLY A 416 -28.43 1.56 26.47
N ASN A 417 -27.14 1.64 26.13
CA ASN A 417 -26.06 1.77 27.12
C ASN A 417 -26.00 3.14 27.81
N HIS A 418 -26.68 4.16 27.25
CA HIS A 418 -26.79 5.51 27.82
C HIS A 418 -28.23 5.82 28.27
N ASP A 419 -29.04 4.77 28.47
CA ASP A 419 -30.42 4.90 28.91
C ASP A 419 -30.47 5.38 30.37
N THR A 420 -30.90 6.62 30.57
CA THR A 420 -31.05 7.24 31.88
C THR A 420 -32.04 6.51 32.78
N ASP A 421 -33.04 5.84 32.21
CA ASP A 421 -34.05 5.12 32.99
C ASP A 421 -33.47 3.83 33.59
N HIS A 422 -32.41 3.28 32.96
CA HIS A 422 -31.71 2.08 33.42
C HIS A 422 -30.45 2.39 34.23
N PHE A 423 -29.59 3.29 33.74
CA PHE A 423 -28.28 3.58 34.32
C PHE A 423 -28.27 4.77 35.28
N GLY A 424 -29.36 5.55 35.35
CA GLY A 424 -29.47 6.75 36.17
C GLY A 424 -29.14 8.04 35.42
N SER A 425 -29.27 9.18 36.10
CA SER A 425 -29.03 10.51 35.50
C SER A 425 -27.59 10.74 35.05
N ASP A 426 -26.64 9.96 35.57
CA ASP A 426 -25.21 10.00 35.21
C ASP A 426 -24.85 9.00 34.09
N ALA A 427 -25.84 8.46 33.34
CA ALA A 427 -25.60 7.53 32.25
C ALA A 427 -24.64 8.06 31.16
N ALA A 428 -24.60 9.39 30.97
CA ALA A 428 -23.70 10.08 30.04
C ALA A 428 -22.34 10.44 30.67
N VAL A 429 -22.00 9.90 31.84
CA VAL A 429 -20.70 10.09 32.50
C VAL A 429 -19.96 8.76 32.59
N PHE A 430 -18.67 8.77 32.24
CA PHE A 430 -17.79 7.63 32.45
C PHE A 430 -17.48 7.47 33.95
N ASN A 431 -18.10 6.47 34.58
CA ASN A 431 -17.97 6.21 36.02
C ASN A 431 -17.80 4.70 36.32
N PRO A 432 -16.55 4.22 36.52
CA PRO A 432 -16.29 2.83 36.89
C PRO A 432 -16.97 2.38 38.18
N GLU A 433 -17.20 3.29 39.14
CA GLU A 433 -17.72 2.94 40.45
C GLU A 433 -19.20 2.52 40.43
N ARG A 434 -19.88 2.71 39.29
CA ARG A 434 -21.22 2.14 39.03
C ARG A 434 -21.26 0.63 39.21
N TRP A 435 -20.15 -0.05 38.95
CA TRP A 435 -20.01 -1.49 39.00
C TRP A 435 -19.47 -2.00 40.33
N LEU A 436 -19.26 -1.11 41.29
CA LEU A 436 -18.65 -1.40 42.57
C LEU A 436 -19.63 -1.16 43.72
N GLU A 437 -19.36 -1.82 44.83
CA GLU A 437 -19.93 -1.51 46.13
C GLU A 437 -18.84 -1.43 47.22
N PRO A 438 -18.95 -0.51 48.19
CA PRO A 438 -17.98 -0.41 49.27
C PRO A 438 -18.04 -1.64 50.19
N ILE A 439 -16.90 -2.25 50.49
CA ILE A 439 -16.82 -3.38 51.45
C ILE A 439 -17.11 -2.91 52.89
N THR A 440 -16.87 -1.63 53.18
CA THR A 440 -17.13 -1.01 54.48
C THR A 440 -18.14 0.12 54.34
N LYS A 441 -18.85 0.48 55.41
CA LYS A 441 -19.89 1.54 55.39
C LYS A 441 -19.34 2.95 55.11
N GLU A 442 -18.02 3.13 55.09
CA GLU A 442 -17.35 4.38 54.72
C GLU A 442 -17.23 4.45 53.19
N LYS A 443 -18.09 5.27 52.57
CA LYS A 443 -18.33 5.28 51.12
C LYS A 443 -17.19 5.88 50.28
N ASP A 444 -16.32 6.69 50.86
CA ASP A 444 -15.54 7.63 50.05
C ASP A 444 -14.09 7.19 49.75
N MET A 445 -13.54 6.23 50.53
CA MET A 445 -12.13 5.79 50.40
C MET A 445 -11.90 4.32 50.81
N GLY A 446 -12.97 3.52 50.88
CA GLY A 446 -12.90 2.12 51.32
C GLY A 446 -12.51 1.16 50.19
N PRO A 447 -12.05 -0.06 50.53
CA PRO A 447 -11.88 -1.10 49.53
C PRO A 447 -13.23 -1.46 48.88
N PHE A 448 -13.22 -1.68 47.57
CA PHE A 448 -14.42 -2.00 46.78
C PHE A 448 -14.49 -3.48 46.44
N GLU A 449 -15.70 -3.99 46.28
CA GLU A 449 -16.00 -5.29 45.67
C GLU A 449 -16.90 -5.14 44.46
N GLU A 450 -16.90 -6.16 43.59
CA GLU A 450 -17.75 -6.19 42.40
C GLU A 450 -19.22 -6.26 42.81
N ARG A 451 -20.03 -5.31 42.36
CA ARG A 451 -21.46 -5.34 42.58
C ARG A 451 -22.06 -6.57 41.90
N VAL A 452 -22.89 -7.32 42.63
CA VAL A 452 -23.63 -8.44 42.04
C VAL A 452 -24.66 -7.93 41.03
N LEU A 453 -24.47 -8.26 39.76
CA LEU A 453 -25.38 -7.90 38.68
C LEU A 453 -26.49 -8.95 38.54
N THR A 454 -27.75 -8.51 38.54
CA THR A 454 -28.93 -9.37 38.31
C THR A 454 -29.25 -9.58 36.83
N SER A 455 -28.63 -8.79 35.95
CA SER A 455 -28.81 -8.85 34.49
C SER A 455 -27.49 -8.57 33.78
N GLN A 456 -27.52 -8.66 32.45
CA GLN A 456 -26.40 -8.25 31.61
C GLN A 456 -25.94 -6.83 31.94
N ALA A 457 -24.61 -6.61 32.02
CA ALA A 457 -24.01 -5.33 32.38
C ALA A 457 -24.25 -4.23 31.33
N HIS A 458 -23.94 -4.53 30.07
CA HIS A 458 -24.07 -3.60 28.94
C HIS A 458 -24.32 -4.36 27.63
N LEU A 459 -24.78 -3.68 26.59
CA LEU A 459 -25.20 -4.25 25.31
C LEU A 459 -24.08 -4.42 24.27
N SER A 460 -22.85 -4.02 24.57
CA SER A 460 -21.76 -3.93 23.57
C SER A 460 -21.27 -5.30 23.07
N PHE A 461 -21.48 -6.36 23.85
CA PHE A 461 -21.29 -7.74 23.40
C PHE A 461 -22.55 -8.37 22.79
N GLY A 462 -23.64 -7.60 22.65
CA GLY A 462 -24.97 -8.10 22.33
C GLY A 462 -25.53 -9.03 23.41
N ALA A 463 -26.71 -9.59 23.19
CA ALA A 463 -27.38 -10.47 24.15
C ALA A 463 -27.94 -11.73 23.47
N GLY A 464 -28.28 -12.74 24.28
CA GLY A 464 -28.94 -13.97 23.85
C GLY A 464 -28.03 -14.92 23.05
N THR A 465 -28.63 -15.80 22.26
CA THR A 465 -27.95 -16.91 21.56
C THR A 465 -26.90 -16.48 20.55
N ARG A 466 -26.93 -15.20 20.14
CA ARG A 466 -26.06 -14.61 19.15
C ARG A 466 -25.20 -13.46 19.73
N ALA A 467 -25.00 -13.46 21.04
CA ALA A 467 -24.00 -12.63 21.72
C ALA A 467 -22.58 -12.93 21.20
N CYS A 468 -21.63 -12.03 21.47
CA CYS A 468 -20.25 -12.13 21.02
C CYS A 468 -19.59 -13.45 21.48
N SER A 469 -19.09 -14.23 20.54
CA SER A 469 -18.33 -15.46 20.86
C SER A 469 -16.95 -15.15 21.48
N GLY A 470 -16.43 -13.95 21.24
CA GLY A 470 -15.11 -13.49 21.71
C GLY A 470 -15.14 -12.73 23.04
N GLN A 471 -16.26 -12.67 23.76
CA GLN A 471 -16.38 -11.84 24.97
C GLN A 471 -15.32 -12.20 26.04
N LEU A 472 -15.09 -13.50 26.27
CA LEU A 472 -14.15 -13.97 27.29
C LEU A 472 -12.70 -13.58 26.95
N ILE A 473 -12.27 -13.84 25.71
CA ILE A 473 -10.93 -13.49 25.26
C ILE A 473 -10.74 -11.96 25.20
N ALA A 474 -11.74 -11.20 24.74
CA ALA A 474 -11.66 -9.74 24.70
C ALA A 474 -11.49 -9.15 26.10
N THR A 475 -12.29 -9.60 27.07
CA THR A 475 -12.20 -9.14 28.48
C THR A 475 -10.83 -9.48 29.06
N ARG A 476 -10.32 -10.68 28.78
CA ARG A 476 -8.99 -11.13 29.21
C ARG A 476 -7.87 -10.24 28.65
N LEU A 477 -7.92 -9.92 27.36
CA LEU A 477 -6.93 -9.10 26.69
C LEU A 477 -6.95 -7.66 27.22
N LEU A 478 -8.15 -7.08 27.35
CA LEU A 478 -8.33 -5.76 27.95
C LEU A 478 -7.77 -5.70 29.38
N TYR A 479 -8.06 -6.71 30.21
CA TYR A 479 -7.57 -6.79 31.58
C TYR A 479 -6.03 -6.91 31.64
N SER A 480 -5.45 -7.80 30.84
CA SER A 480 -4.01 -8.07 30.83
C SER A 480 -3.21 -6.84 30.38
N ALA A 481 -3.69 -6.13 29.35
CA ALA A 481 -3.08 -4.90 28.90
C ALA A 481 -3.24 -3.78 29.94
N LEU A 482 -4.46 -3.56 30.45
CA LEU A 482 -4.76 -2.46 31.36
C LEU A 482 -3.97 -2.56 32.67
N ILE A 483 -3.89 -3.76 33.28
CA ILE A 483 -3.14 -3.93 34.52
C ILE A 483 -1.64 -3.70 34.34
N ARG A 484 -1.05 -4.16 33.24
CA ARG A 484 0.37 -3.92 32.95
C ARG A 484 0.64 -2.44 32.71
N ILE A 485 -0.21 -1.79 31.91
CA ILE A 485 -0.10 -0.36 31.63
C ILE A 485 -0.22 0.45 32.94
N LEU A 486 -1.26 0.24 33.74
CA LEU A 486 -1.49 1.02 34.97
C LEU A 486 -0.50 0.70 36.09
N SER A 487 0.08 -0.49 36.10
CA SER A 487 1.15 -0.85 37.03
C SER A 487 2.48 -0.18 36.66
N SER A 488 2.74 -0.01 35.37
CA SER A 488 3.98 0.56 34.83
C SER A 488 3.95 2.08 34.76
N TYR A 489 2.84 2.67 34.34
CA TYR A 489 2.74 4.09 34.03
C TYR A 489 1.56 4.77 34.75
N LYS A 490 1.77 6.04 35.09
CA LYS A 490 0.71 7.04 35.21
C LYS A 490 0.60 7.73 33.84
N ILE A 491 -0.60 7.72 33.27
CA ILE A 491 -0.86 8.23 31.92
C ILE A 491 -1.52 9.60 32.04
N VAL A 492 -0.97 10.61 31.37
CA VAL A 492 -1.51 11.98 31.41
C VAL A 492 -1.84 12.44 30.00
N ALA A 493 -3.01 13.05 29.81
CA ALA A 493 -3.39 13.61 28.51
C ALA A 493 -2.40 14.67 28.03
N SER A 494 -2.17 14.72 26.71
CA SER A 494 -1.50 15.84 26.07
C SER A 494 -2.33 17.12 26.22
N GLU A 495 -1.66 18.25 26.46
CA GLU A 495 -2.32 19.56 26.46
C GLU A 495 -2.63 20.04 25.03
N SER A 496 -1.77 19.70 24.05
CA SER A 496 -1.95 20.08 22.65
C SER A 496 -2.90 19.16 21.89
N GLU A 497 -2.95 17.88 22.26
CA GLU A 497 -3.73 16.84 21.56
C GLU A 497 -4.50 15.94 22.57
N PRO A 498 -5.45 16.50 23.34
CA PRO A 498 -6.19 15.76 24.37
C PRO A 498 -7.18 14.74 23.77
N PRO A 499 -7.57 13.72 24.54
CA PRO A 499 -8.60 12.76 24.11
C PRO A 499 -9.98 13.40 23.97
N ASN A 500 -10.79 12.88 23.05
CA ASN A 500 -12.23 13.12 23.04
C ASN A 500 -12.94 12.04 23.88
N THR A 501 -13.60 12.47 24.96
CA THR A 501 -14.26 11.57 25.92
C THR A 501 -15.79 11.57 25.80
N ASP A 502 -16.35 12.15 24.74
CA ASP A 502 -17.78 12.09 24.47
C ASP A 502 -18.17 10.71 23.90
N TYR A 503 -19.23 10.09 24.43
CA TYR A 503 -19.63 8.73 24.04
C TYR A 503 -20.11 8.61 22.58
N VAL A 504 -20.37 9.74 21.92
CA VAL A 504 -20.72 9.83 20.50
C VAL A 504 -19.47 10.27 19.73
N ASP A 505 -18.90 11.43 20.06
CA ASP A 505 -17.86 12.12 19.30
C ASP A 505 -16.45 11.56 19.44
N TYR A 506 -16.22 10.60 20.35
CA TYR A 506 -15.00 9.80 20.34
C TYR A 506 -14.82 9.04 19.01
N ASN A 507 -15.92 8.66 18.35
CA ASN A 507 -15.86 7.95 17.07
C ASN A 507 -15.54 8.93 15.92
N GLN A 508 -14.41 8.70 15.27
CA GLN A 508 -13.92 9.44 14.11
C GLN A 508 -14.83 9.27 12.88
N PHE A 509 -15.39 8.06 12.68
CA PHE A 509 -16.20 7.72 11.51
C PHE A 509 -17.58 7.22 11.93
N LYS A 510 -18.58 8.10 11.92
CA LYS A 510 -19.94 7.79 12.41
C LYS A 510 -20.66 6.72 11.60
N THR A 511 -20.30 6.55 10.33
CA THR A 511 -20.86 5.51 9.47
C THR A 511 -20.28 4.12 9.76
N ALA A 512 -19.14 4.02 10.47
CA ALA A 512 -18.48 2.75 10.77
C ALA A 512 -19.33 1.83 11.65
N LEU A 513 -19.30 0.54 11.34
CA LEU A 513 -19.95 -0.47 12.17
C LEU A 513 -19.29 -0.57 13.55
N VAL A 514 -17.95 -0.48 13.56
CA VAL A 514 -17.14 -0.46 14.77
C VAL A 514 -16.56 0.94 14.94
N ALA A 515 -16.76 1.54 16.11
CA ALA A 515 -16.27 2.87 16.42
C ALA A 515 -14.74 2.91 16.39
N ILE A 516 -14.21 3.91 15.70
CA ILE A 516 -12.78 4.17 15.57
C ILE A 516 -12.48 5.41 16.43
N PRO A 517 -11.79 5.28 17.57
CA PRO A 517 -11.49 6.42 18.42
C PRO A 517 -10.66 7.46 17.67
N ARG A 518 -10.97 8.75 17.88
CA ARG A 518 -10.12 9.85 17.43
C ARG A 518 -8.74 9.73 18.06
N ASP A 519 -7.72 10.09 17.30
CA ASP A 519 -6.35 10.05 17.78
C ASP A 519 -6.10 11.15 18.82
N PHE A 520 -5.30 10.81 19.82
CA PHE A 520 -4.84 11.72 20.87
C PHE A 520 -3.46 11.27 21.35
N LYS A 521 -2.76 12.17 22.03
CA LYS A 521 -1.46 11.87 22.62
C LYS A 521 -1.52 11.83 24.13
N VAL A 522 -0.58 11.08 24.70
CA VAL A 522 -0.39 11.00 26.15
C VAL A 522 1.08 11.11 26.49
N ARG A 523 1.33 11.60 27.69
CA ARG A 523 2.63 11.52 28.35
C ARG A 523 2.63 10.34 29.32
N LEU A 524 3.67 9.53 29.24
CA LEU A 524 3.84 8.33 30.07
C LEU A 524 4.83 8.61 31.19
N ILE A 525 4.35 8.57 32.44
CA ILE A 525 5.18 8.78 33.63
C ILE A 525 5.38 7.43 34.31
N PRO A 526 6.60 6.85 34.34
CA PRO A 526 6.85 5.59 35.04
C PRO A 526 6.47 5.69 36.52
N ARG A 527 5.74 4.71 37.05
CA ARG A 527 5.42 4.65 38.49
C ARG A 527 6.63 4.21 39.31
N ASP A 528 7.32 3.18 38.84
CA ASP A 528 8.56 2.65 39.39
C ASP A 528 9.40 2.07 38.23
N LYS A 529 10.39 2.87 37.77
CA LYS A 529 11.17 2.54 36.57
C LYS A 529 12.02 1.26 36.74
N PRO A 530 12.82 1.09 37.81
CA PRO A 530 13.57 -0.15 38.03
C PRO A 530 12.70 -1.40 38.04
N THR A 531 11.59 -1.39 38.80
CA THR A 531 10.69 -2.55 38.88
C THR A 531 10.04 -2.84 37.53
N MET A 532 9.66 -1.81 36.77
CA MET A 532 9.12 -1.97 35.41
C MET A 532 10.14 -2.60 34.45
N GLU A 533 11.40 -2.15 34.46
CA GLU A 533 12.47 -2.71 33.61
C GLU A 533 12.76 -4.17 33.96
N GLU A 534 12.78 -4.52 35.24
CA GLU A 534 12.91 -5.90 35.70
C GLU A 534 11.74 -6.78 35.24
N CYS A 535 10.50 -6.29 35.36
CA CYS A 535 9.31 -6.97 34.87
C CYS A 535 9.37 -7.20 33.35
N MET A 536 9.81 -6.21 32.57
CA MET A 536 9.99 -6.33 31.12
C MET A 536 11.06 -7.35 30.77
N GLN A 537 12.21 -7.33 31.45
CA GLN A 537 13.28 -8.30 31.23
C GLN A 537 12.83 -9.73 31.56
N SER A 538 12.15 -9.90 32.69
CA SER A 538 11.60 -11.21 33.09
C SER A 538 10.54 -11.70 32.10
N ALA A 539 9.67 -10.82 31.60
CA ALA A 539 8.70 -11.18 30.56
C ALA A 539 9.40 -11.60 29.26
N TYR A 540 10.38 -10.82 28.79
CA TYR A 540 11.19 -11.15 27.61
C TYR A 540 11.83 -12.53 27.74
N GLU A 541 12.45 -12.85 28.87
CA GLU A 541 13.10 -14.14 29.09
C GLU A 541 12.13 -15.32 29.05
N ARG A 542 10.92 -15.16 29.60
CA ARG A 542 9.87 -16.18 29.55
C ARG A 542 9.28 -16.34 28.15
N THR A 543 9.23 -15.28 27.35
CA THR A 543 8.53 -15.28 26.06
C THR A 543 9.43 -15.36 24.83
N LYS A 544 10.76 -15.22 24.96
CA LYS A 544 11.69 -15.16 23.82
C LYS A 544 11.65 -16.35 22.85
N GLU A 545 11.32 -17.55 23.36
CA GLU A 545 11.19 -18.76 22.53
C GLU A 545 9.74 -19.00 22.06
N HIS A 546 8.77 -18.31 22.66
CA HIS A 546 7.37 -18.45 22.30
C HIS A 546 7.11 -17.73 20.98
N TYR A 547 6.55 -18.47 20.03
CA TYR A 547 6.17 -17.94 18.72
C TYR A 547 7.29 -17.26 17.93
N LYS A 548 8.56 -17.61 18.17
CA LYS A 548 9.70 -17.20 17.35
C LYS A 548 9.39 -17.50 15.88
N GLU A 549 9.31 -16.49 15.04
CA GLU A 549 9.30 -16.72 13.60
C GLU A 549 10.72 -17.17 13.24
N ASN A 550 10.86 -18.21 12.42
CA ASN A 550 12.13 -18.42 11.76
C ASN A 550 12.27 -17.22 10.81
N ILE A 551 12.91 -16.16 11.30
CA ILE A 551 13.33 -14.96 10.56
C ILE A 551 14.43 -15.40 9.60
N ASN A 552 14.10 -16.31 8.69
CA ASN A 552 14.92 -16.76 7.60
C ASN A 552 14.13 -16.69 6.27
N LEU A 553 12.82 -16.49 6.32
CA LEU A 553 11.95 -16.37 5.14
C LEU A 553 11.52 -14.91 4.87
N ALA A 554 11.33 -14.06 5.88
CA ALA A 554 11.05 -12.62 5.66
C ALA A 554 12.32 -11.79 5.40
N GLU A 555 13.48 -12.26 5.86
CA GLU A 555 14.79 -11.72 5.46
C GLU A 555 15.16 -12.10 4.02
N GLN A 556 14.50 -13.09 3.39
CA GLN A 556 14.74 -13.37 1.97
C GLN A 556 14.23 -12.27 1.04
N ASP A 557 13.14 -11.57 1.39
CA ASP A 557 12.59 -10.50 0.55
C ASP A 557 13.07 -9.09 0.94
N HIS A 558 13.36 -8.83 2.22
CA HIS A 558 13.89 -7.52 2.64
C HIS A 558 15.39 -7.30 2.34
N ASP A 559 16.16 -8.36 2.06
CA ASP A 559 17.60 -8.26 1.75
C ASP A 559 17.93 -7.93 0.29
N SER A 560 16.91 -7.88 -0.58
CA SER A 560 17.04 -7.53 -2.00
C SER A 560 16.67 -6.07 -2.29
N ALA A 561 17.20 -5.12 -1.52
CA ALA A 561 17.07 -3.70 -1.86
C ALA A 561 17.65 -3.47 -3.27
N THR A 562 16.76 -3.27 -4.24
CA THR A 562 17.14 -3.30 -5.65
C THR A 562 17.89 -2.02 -6.02
N TYR A 563 18.74 -2.14 -7.05
CA TYR A 563 19.60 -1.13 -7.65
C TYR A 563 19.29 0.32 -7.20
N PRO A 564 18.17 0.99 -7.56
CA PRO A 564 17.93 2.42 -7.27
C PRO A 564 17.93 2.76 -5.78
N VAL A 565 17.34 1.90 -4.94
CA VAL A 565 17.18 2.13 -3.50
C VAL A 565 18.52 2.03 -2.77
N ALA A 566 19.34 1.03 -3.13
CA ALA A 566 20.65 0.86 -2.53
C ALA A 566 21.60 2.02 -2.89
N PHE A 567 21.55 2.49 -4.14
CA PHE A 567 22.36 3.63 -4.57
C PHE A 567 21.99 4.93 -3.86
N VAL A 568 20.70 5.25 -3.73
CA VAL A 568 20.26 6.44 -3.00
C VAL A 568 20.69 6.39 -1.53
N ARG A 569 20.58 5.23 -0.86
CA ARG A 569 21.04 5.07 0.52
C ARG A 569 22.56 5.23 0.67
N SER A 570 23.35 4.67 -0.24
CA SER A 570 24.81 4.88 -0.20
C SER A 570 25.20 6.33 -0.52
N LEU A 571 24.44 7.04 -1.34
CA LEU A 571 24.60 8.49 -1.53
C LEU A 571 24.29 9.26 -0.23
N GLU A 572 23.22 8.90 0.48
CA GLU A 572 22.85 9.48 1.79
C GLU A 572 24.00 9.35 2.80
N GLU A 573 24.55 8.14 2.93
CA GLU A 573 25.68 7.85 3.82
C GLU A 573 26.92 8.67 3.45
N ARG A 574 27.24 8.78 2.15
CA ARG A 574 28.42 9.52 1.70
C ARG A 574 28.29 11.03 1.89
N VAL A 575 27.11 11.60 1.66
CA VAL A 575 26.85 13.02 1.94
C VAL A 575 27.03 13.29 3.44
N HIS A 576 26.55 12.38 4.30
CA HIS A 576 26.74 12.48 5.74
C HIS A 576 28.23 12.47 6.15
N GLU A 577 29.04 11.58 5.57
CA GLU A 577 30.49 11.54 5.82
C GLU A 577 31.19 12.85 5.41
N LEU A 578 30.84 13.40 4.25
CA LEU A 578 31.42 14.65 3.75
C LEU A 578 31.01 15.85 4.60
N GLU A 579 29.75 15.92 5.04
CA GLU A 579 29.26 16.93 5.98
C GLU A 579 30.02 16.86 7.32
N GLN A 580 30.30 15.65 7.83
CA GLN A 580 31.10 15.47 9.05
C GLN A 580 32.56 15.89 8.86
N GLN A 581 33.19 15.55 7.73
CA GLN A 581 34.56 15.96 7.41
C GLN A 581 34.68 17.49 7.28
N GLN A 582 33.68 18.12 6.68
CA GLN A 582 33.61 19.58 6.56
C GLN A 582 33.39 20.25 7.92
N ALA A 583 32.51 19.72 8.77
CA ALA A 583 32.31 20.19 10.14
C ALA A 583 33.60 20.08 10.97
N PHE A 584 34.36 18.99 10.79
CA PHE A 584 35.66 18.78 11.43
C PHE A 584 36.70 19.84 10.97
N LEU A 585 36.81 20.09 9.66
CA LEU A 585 37.69 21.13 9.09
C LEU A 585 37.30 22.55 9.54
N THR A 586 36.00 22.82 9.68
CA THR A 586 35.48 24.12 10.14
C THR A 586 35.74 24.34 11.64
N SER A 587 35.76 23.26 12.43
CA SER A 587 36.04 23.31 13.88
C SER A 587 37.54 23.50 14.23
N HIS A 588 38.45 23.14 13.31
CA HIS A 588 39.90 23.27 13.49
C HIS A 588 40.56 24.38 12.65
N GLY A 589 39.77 25.16 11.89
CA GLY A 589 40.26 26.24 11.02
C GLY A 589 40.49 27.61 11.67
N THR A 590 40.17 27.81 12.95
CA THR A 590 40.42 29.07 13.66
C THR A 590 41.72 29.03 14.46
N LEU A 591 42.85 29.01 13.77
CA LEU A 591 44.11 29.61 14.25
C LEU A 591 44.65 30.50 13.13
N GLN A 592 44.55 31.82 13.31
CA GLN A 592 45.06 32.86 12.41
C GLN A 592 46.57 33.13 12.67
N PRO A 593 47.26 33.83 11.75
CA PRO A 593 48.52 33.37 11.15
C PRO A 593 49.78 33.95 11.80
N GLN A 594 50.91 33.25 11.64
CA GLN A 594 52.23 33.88 11.68
C GLN A 594 52.95 33.68 10.35
N VAL A 595 53.30 34.81 9.76
CA VAL A 595 54.17 34.97 8.60
C VAL A 595 55.59 34.70 9.04
N GLU A 596 56.30 33.77 8.39
CA GLU A 596 57.71 33.89 8.02
C GLU A 596 58.22 32.68 7.22
N GLY A 597 58.99 32.96 6.15
CA GLY A 597 60.04 32.05 5.66
C GLY A 597 59.69 31.10 4.51
N ALA A 598 59.87 31.57 3.28
CA ALA A 598 59.93 30.74 2.09
C ALA A 598 61.22 29.91 2.02
N THR A 599 61.14 28.60 1.69
CA THR A 599 62.13 27.94 0.81
C THR A 599 61.65 26.58 0.28
N GLN A 600 61.57 26.52 -1.06
CA GLN A 600 62.06 25.46 -1.97
C GLN A 600 61.47 24.03 -1.98
N LEU A 601 60.82 23.73 -3.12
CA LEU A 601 61.11 22.66 -4.09
C LEU A 601 61.20 21.19 -3.65
N GLY A 602 60.44 20.33 -4.35
CA GLY A 602 61.01 19.07 -4.87
C GLY A 602 60.10 17.85 -4.82
N LEU A 603 59.61 17.46 -5.99
CA LEU A 603 59.02 16.16 -6.33
C LEU A 603 59.88 14.96 -5.84
N SER A 604 59.25 13.84 -5.46
CA SER A 604 59.25 12.60 -6.26
C SER A 604 58.93 11.32 -5.44
N THR A 605 57.93 10.59 -5.95
CA THR A 605 57.86 9.13 -6.17
C THR A 605 58.26 8.11 -5.07
N THR A 606 57.22 7.38 -4.67
CA THR A 606 57.12 5.91 -4.58
C THR A 606 58.10 5.07 -3.73
N SER A 607 57.46 4.29 -2.87
CA SER A 607 57.62 2.84 -2.64
C SER A 607 58.34 2.39 -1.36
N ASN A 608 57.57 1.59 -0.63
CA ASN A 608 57.93 0.31 -0.04
C ASN A 608 58.66 0.23 1.30
N LEU A 609 58.07 -0.65 2.12
CA LEU A 609 58.63 -1.59 3.11
C LEU A 609 58.62 -1.19 4.59
N CYS A 610 57.76 -1.95 5.28
CA CYS A 610 58.04 -2.82 6.42
C CYS A 610 58.79 -2.31 7.67
N GLU A 611 58.16 -2.70 8.78
CA GLU A 611 58.75 -3.28 9.99
C GLU A 611 59.28 -2.36 11.09
N ASN A 612 58.51 -2.40 12.18
CA ASN A 612 58.92 -2.79 13.53
C ASN A 612 59.79 -1.88 14.40
N THR A 613 59.24 -1.72 15.61
CA THR A 613 59.87 -1.79 16.93
C THR A 613 60.48 -0.55 17.59
N ASN A 614 59.81 -0.18 18.68
CA ASN A 614 60.30 -0.07 20.06
C ASN A 614 60.96 1.23 20.58
N ALA A 615 60.44 1.56 21.78
CA ALA A 615 61.13 2.06 22.97
C ALA A 615 61.55 3.54 22.98
N VAL A 616 60.89 4.42 23.73
CA VAL A 616 60.86 4.61 25.21
C VAL A 616 61.88 5.66 25.70
N SER A 617 61.42 6.47 26.68
CA SER A 617 62.16 7.28 27.67
C SER A 617 62.81 8.59 27.18
N VAL A 618 62.89 9.69 27.94
CA VAL A 618 62.52 10.02 29.33
C VAL A 618 62.68 11.54 29.54
N GLU A 619 61.89 12.10 30.46
CA GLU A 619 62.08 13.24 31.42
C GLU A 619 62.98 14.47 31.01
N ASP A 620 62.88 15.68 31.53
CA ASP A 620 62.27 16.22 32.75
C ASP A 620 62.36 17.77 32.71
N THR A 621 61.85 18.41 33.76
CA THR A 621 62.07 19.80 34.23
C THR A 621 61.20 20.89 33.58
N GLY A 622 60.48 21.75 34.30
CA GLY A 622 60.38 22.03 35.73
C GLY A 622 60.48 23.55 35.98
N LEU A 623 59.59 24.08 36.85
CA LEU A 623 59.66 25.36 37.57
C LEU A 623 59.17 26.64 36.84
N THR A 624 58.54 27.67 37.44
CA THR A 624 57.54 27.93 38.52
C THR A 624 57.40 29.46 38.68
N PHE A 625 56.39 29.92 39.47
CA PHE A 625 56.15 31.26 40.08
C PHE A 625 55.43 32.32 39.22
N SER A 626 54.17 32.69 39.52
CA SER A 626 53.57 33.55 40.60
C SER A 626 53.43 35.02 40.12
N ASP A 627 52.45 35.87 40.45
CA ASP A 627 51.62 36.10 41.64
C ASP A 627 50.39 36.99 41.29
N GLN A 628 49.28 36.85 42.07
CA GLN A 628 48.44 37.87 42.79
C GLN A 628 48.09 39.24 42.12
N HIS A 629 46.99 39.98 42.36
CA HIS A 629 45.80 39.96 43.24
C HIS A 629 44.90 41.21 42.90
N ILE A 630 43.59 41.18 43.27
CA ILE A 630 42.73 42.31 43.80
C ILE A 630 42.33 43.45 42.80
N SER A 631 41.17 44.13 42.76
CA SER A 631 39.95 44.48 43.57
C SER A 631 38.89 45.04 42.58
N ASP A 632 37.56 44.85 42.66
CA ASP A 632 36.51 45.32 43.61
C ASP A 632 35.82 46.68 43.26
N HIS A 633 34.54 46.81 43.63
CA HIS A 633 33.54 47.92 43.50
C HIS A 633 32.69 48.00 42.20
N GLY A 634 31.38 48.27 42.18
CA GLY A 634 30.38 48.57 43.23
C GLY A 634 29.29 49.55 42.73
N ASN A 635 28.01 49.11 42.79
CA ASN A 635 26.77 49.86 43.12
C ASN A 635 26.09 50.93 42.21
N HIS A 636 24.79 50.64 41.92
CA HIS A 636 23.54 51.38 42.31
C HIS A 636 22.76 52.37 41.38
N ILE A 637 21.41 52.26 41.54
CA ILE A 637 20.27 53.21 41.32
C ILE A 637 19.67 53.24 39.88
N ALA A 638 18.48 52.69 39.57
CA ALA A 638 17.07 52.99 39.93
C ALA A 638 16.44 54.22 39.23
N HIS A 639 15.39 54.02 38.40
CA HIS A 639 14.06 54.67 38.51
C HIS A 639 13.14 54.50 37.26
N THR A 640 11.85 54.33 37.58
CA THR A 640 10.62 54.84 36.91
C THR A 640 10.18 54.34 35.54
N GLY A 641 8.91 53.94 35.48
CA GLY A 641 8.23 53.50 34.27
C GLY A 641 7.61 54.61 33.43
N GLN A 642 7.17 54.21 32.24
CA GLN A 642 6.19 54.85 31.38
C GLN A 642 5.79 53.84 30.29
N SER A 643 4.49 53.69 30.02
CA SER A 643 3.99 53.03 28.80
C SER A 643 4.41 53.81 27.56
N PRO A 644 4.69 53.11 26.45
CA PRO A 644 4.16 53.51 25.14
C PRO A 644 3.56 52.30 24.40
N MET A 645 2.39 52.44 23.79
CA MET A 645 2.19 52.74 22.37
C MET A 645 2.69 51.66 21.40
N MET A 646 1.73 51.21 20.57
CA MET A 646 1.90 50.33 19.43
C MET A 646 3.04 50.79 18.53
N ASP A 647 3.98 49.89 18.27
CA ASP A 647 4.77 49.90 17.04
C ASP A 647 4.84 48.47 16.49
N SER A 648 4.33 48.33 15.28
CA SER A 648 4.37 47.15 14.44
C SER A 648 5.78 46.95 13.88
N ASN A 649 6.52 45.97 14.40
CA ASN A 649 7.62 45.31 13.67
C ASN A 649 8.15 44.11 14.47
N HIS A 650 7.59 42.92 14.23
CA HIS A 650 8.31 41.67 14.45
C HIS A 650 8.08 40.75 13.25
N GLY A 651 9.18 40.49 12.54
CA GLY A 651 9.24 39.49 11.47
C GLY A 651 8.98 38.07 11.99
N PRO A 652 8.68 37.13 11.09
CA PRO A 652 8.38 35.76 11.47
C PRO A 652 9.60 35.10 12.12
N ALA A 653 9.36 34.37 13.22
CA ALA A 653 10.33 33.51 13.88
C ALA A 653 10.94 32.51 12.87
N PRO A 654 12.22 32.11 13.04
CA PRO A 654 12.87 31.20 12.11
C PRO A 654 12.16 29.85 12.12
N ARG A 655 11.65 29.44 10.95
CA ARG A 655 11.17 28.07 10.69
C ARG A 655 12.28 27.09 11.06
N ALA A 656 11.94 26.07 11.85
CA ALA A 656 12.81 24.90 12.02
C ALA A 656 13.17 24.36 10.63
N GLN A 657 14.46 24.32 10.31
CA GLN A 657 14.96 23.69 9.09
C GLN A 657 14.64 22.20 9.18
N GLU A 658 13.78 21.70 8.30
CA GLU A 658 13.62 20.27 8.08
C GLU A 658 14.98 19.68 7.67
N THR A 659 15.45 18.67 8.39
CA THR A 659 16.70 17.98 8.06
C THR A 659 16.50 17.16 6.76
N LEU A 660 17.51 17.13 5.89
CA LEU A 660 17.50 16.32 4.66
C LEU A 660 17.24 14.85 4.97
N GLU A 661 17.69 14.36 6.12
CA GLU A 661 17.43 13.00 6.58
C GLU A 661 15.91 12.71 6.64
N GLN A 662 15.13 13.64 7.18
CA GLN A 662 13.67 13.51 7.25
C GLN A 662 13.05 13.53 5.84
N ASN A 663 13.47 14.50 5.01
CA ASN A 663 12.93 14.67 3.66
C ASN A 663 13.32 13.51 2.72
N LEU A 664 14.54 12.98 2.78
CA LEU A 664 14.98 11.84 1.98
C LEU A 664 14.34 10.55 2.46
N ARG A 665 14.20 10.35 3.78
CA ARG A 665 13.56 9.17 4.33
C ARG A 665 12.07 9.14 3.98
N ASP A 666 11.36 10.25 4.11
CA ASP A 666 9.93 10.34 3.78
C ASP A 666 9.67 10.17 2.28
N VAL A 667 10.57 10.67 1.42
CA VAL A 667 10.44 10.54 -0.03
C VAL A 667 10.92 9.18 -0.55
N SER A 668 11.94 8.57 0.07
CA SER A 668 12.41 7.21 -0.22
C SER A 668 11.36 6.18 0.22
N LEU A 669 10.70 6.41 1.36
CA LEU A 669 9.52 5.64 1.79
C LEU A 669 8.33 5.82 0.83
N ALA A 670 8.11 7.02 0.30
CA ALA A 670 7.07 7.27 -0.70
C ALA A 670 7.38 6.64 -2.07
N ALA A 671 8.65 6.57 -2.48
CA ALA A 671 9.07 5.89 -3.71
C ALA A 671 9.02 4.35 -3.60
N VAL A 672 9.24 3.80 -2.41
CA VAL A 672 9.09 2.37 -2.11
C VAL A 672 7.60 1.96 -2.04
N ALA A 673 6.68 2.92 -1.83
CA ALA A 673 5.23 2.69 -1.76
C ALA A 673 4.50 2.72 -3.14
N GLU A 674 5.16 3.18 -4.21
CA GLU A 674 4.63 3.26 -5.58
C GLU A 674 4.52 1.95 -6.43
N PRO A 675 5.00 0.73 -6.06
CA PRO A 675 5.10 -0.38 -7.02
C PRO A 675 3.82 -1.07 -7.51
N TYR A 676 2.62 -0.77 -7.00
CA TYR A 676 1.43 -1.57 -7.36
C TYR A 676 0.27 -0.83 -8.03
N LEU A 677 0.33 0.49 -8.24
CA LEU A 677 -0.71 1.23 -8.98
C LEU A 677 -0.09 2.33 -9.84
N GLY A 678 -0.52 2.39 -11.10
CA GLY A 678 -0.21 3.50 -11.98
C GLY A 678 -0.80 4.80 -11.43
N THR A 679 0.06 5.70 -10.94
CA THR A 679 -0.09 7.13 -11.18
C THR A 679 1.30 7.69 -11.50
N MET A 680 1.53 8.01 -12.78
CA MET A 680 2.77 8.59 -13.30
C MET A 680 2.89 10.06 -12.85
N SER A 681 3.14 10.31 -11.57
CA SER A 681 3.39 11.70 -11.15
C SER A 681 4.82 12.14 -11.44
N GLY A 682 5.80 11.22 -11.51
CA GLY A 682 7.23 11.56 -11.59
C GLY A 682 7.70 12.50 -10.47
N LEU A 683 6.82 12.82 -9.52
CA LEU A 683 6.92 13.94 -8.60
C LEU A 683 7.63 13.48 -7.33
N THR A 684 7.40 12.24 -6.90
CA THR A 684 8.05 11.60 -5.75
C THR A 684 9.51 11.31 -6.05
N PHE A 685 9.78 10.74 -7.23
CA PHE A 685 11.14 10.56 -7.73
C PHE A 685 11.84 11.90 -7.94
N ALA A 686 11.22 12.88 -8.61
CA ALA A 686 11.79 14.23 -8.76
C ALA A 686 12.00 14.95 -7.42
N LYS A 687 11.19 14.71 -6.38
CA LYS A 687 11.41 15.23 -5.02
C LYS A 687 12.62 14.57 -4.35
N LEU A 688 12.80 13.26 -4.55
CA LEU A 688 13.96 12.50 -4.05
C LEU A 688 15.23 12.99 -4.73
N THR A 689 15.16 13.13 -6.05
CA THR A 689 16.16 13.78 -6.89
C THR A 689 16.50 15.15 -6.36
N GLN A 690 15.49 15.99 -6.12
CA GLN A 690 15.68 17.36 -5.69
C GLN A 690 16.42 17.39 -4.35
N ALA A 691 16.08 16.49 -3.42
CA ALA A 691 16.73 16.41 -2.12
C ALA A 691 18.19 15.91 -2.21
N VAL A 692 18.48 14.86 -2.99
CA VAL A 692 19.86 14.35 -3.20
C VAL A 692 20.71 15.37 -3.96
N LEU A 693 20.18 15.93 -5.05
CA LEU A 693 20.85 16.94 -5.87
C LEU A 693 21.03 18.28 -5.10
N ARG A 694 20.12 18.66 -4.19
CA ARG A 694 20.25 19.87 -3.35
C ARG A 694 21.55 19.92 -2.53
N ARG A 695 22.14 18.77 -2.20
CA ARG A 695 23.27 18.65 -1.26
C ARG A 695 24.58 18.14 -1.85
N LEU A 696 24.60 17.70 -3.11
CA LEU A 696 25.83 17.36 -3.83
C LEU A 696 26.57 18.61 -4.36
N SER A 697 26.51 19.73 -3.64
CA SER A 697 27.12 21.00 -4.07
C SER A 697 28.64 21.01 -3.89
N PRO A 698 29.44 21.50 -4.85
CA PRO A 698 30.90 21.62 -4.70
C PRO A 698 31.37 22.59 -3.63
N ASP A 699 30.53 23.55 -3.26
CA ASP A 699 30.82 24.68 -2.35
C ASP A 699 30.18 24.53 -0.96
N GLY A 700 29.47 23.42 -0.71
CA GLY A 700 28.78 23.14 0.55
C GLY A 700 27.61 24.11 0.87
N ARG A 701 27.07 24.82 -0.13
CA ARG A 701 25.94 25.76 0.04
C ARG A 701 24.64 25.20 -0.54
N ASP A 702 23.56 25.30 0.24
CA ASP A 702 22.21 24.88 -0.14
C ASP A 702 21.77 25.45 -1.51
N PHE A 703 21.25 24.59 -2.39
CA PHE A 703 20.50 25.03 -3.56
C PHE A 703 19.06 25.45 -3.17
N VAL A 704 18.75 26.74 -3.21
CA VAL A 704 17.38 27.25 -3.04
C VAL A 704 16.67 27.27 -4.39
N PHE A 705 15.99 26.18 -4.74
CA PHE A 705 15.17 26.10 -5.94
C PHE A 705 13.83 26.84 -5.72
N SER A 706 13.67 28.03 -6.29
CA SER A 706 12.36 28.71 -6.34
C SER A 706 11.53 28.20 -7.52
N PRO A 707 10.23 27.88 -7.36
CA PRO A 707 9.36 27.56 -8.47
C PRO A 707 9.05 28.87 -9.22
N ARG A 708 9.87 29.19 -10.23
CA ARG A 708 9.52 30.22 -11.22
C ARG A 708 9.03 29.50 -12.46
N VAL A 709 7.71 29.47 -12.63
CA VAL A 709 7.08 29.36 -13.94
C VAL A 709 6.39 30.70 -14.17
N ASP A 710 6.93 31.47 -15.11
CA ASP A 710 6.41 32.70 -15.70
C ASP A 710 5.45 33.58 -14.87
N GLY A 711 6.02 34.63 -14.26
CA GLY A 711 5.42 35.97 -14.26
C GLY A 711 4.19 36.27 -13.38
N SER A 712 3.63 35.33 -12.60
CA SER A 712 2.56 35.67 -11.65
C SER A 712 2.80 35.07 -10.25
N MET A 713 2.83 35.93 -9.22
CA MET A 713 2.90 35.50 -7.82
C MET A 713 1.55 34.93 -7.40
N VAL A 714 1.50 33.64 -7.06
CA VAL A 714 0.38 33.04 -6.32
C VAL A 714 0.79 32.91 -4.84
N PRO A 715 0.00 33.40 -3.87
CA PRO A 715 0.31 33.28 -2.45
C PRO A 715 0.22 31.83 -1.97
N LEU A 716 1.04 31.48 -0.98
CA LEU A 716 1.26 30.13 -0.46
C LEU A 716 0.05 29.47 0.26
N GLU A 717 -1.14 30.08 0.24
CA GLU A 717 -2.36 29.56 0.90
C GLU A 717 -3.39 28.96 -0.09
N GLY A 718 -3.07 28.91 -1.39
CA GLY A 718 -3.97 28.35 -2.44
C GLY A 718 -3.50 27.05 -3.12
N ALA A 719 -2.35 26.48 -2.72
CA ALA A 719 -1.69 25.39 -3.46
C ALA A 719 -2.37 24.01 -3.36
N THR A 720 -3.45 23.86 -2.58
CA THR A 720 -4.19 22.59 -2.45
C THR A 720 -5.25 22.39 -3.54
N ASN A 721 -5.74 23.46 -4.19
CA ASN A 721 -6.80 23.34 -5.20
C ASN A 721 -6.31 23.33 -6.66
N LEU A 722 -5.11 23.87 -6.94
CA LEU A 722 -4.49 23.73 -8.28
C LEU A 722 -3.97 22.29 -8.54
N HIS A 723 -3.84 21.49 -7.47
CA HIS A 723 -3.40 20.09 -7.51
C HIS A 723 -4.49 19.15 -8.05
N LEU A 724 -5.77 19.55 -8.03
CA LEU A 724 -6.88 18.73 -8.55
C LEU A 724 -7.19 19.03 -10.03
N GLU A 725 -6.99 20.27 -10.49
CA GLU A 725 -7.22 20.62 -11.91
C GLU A 725 -6.11 20.13 -12.85
N LEU A 726 -4.84 20.06 -12.40
CA LEU A 726 -3.74 19.48 -13.20
C LEU A 726 -3.81 17.94 -13.31
N ILE A 727 -4.40 17.27 -12.31
CA ILE A 727 -4.63 15.82 -12.35
C ILE A 727 -5.77 15.48 -13.31
N ASN A 728 -6.80 16.34 -13.39
CA ASN A 728 -7.94 16.14 -14.29
C ASN A 728 -7.64 16.47 -15.77
N SER A 729 -6.56 17.18 -16.10
CA SER A 729 -6.23 17.49 -17.50
C SER A 729 -5.38 16.43 -18.22
N VAL A 730 -4.98 15.34 -17.54
CA VAL A 730 -4.12 14.27 -18.12
C VAL A 730 -4.76 12.87 -18.03
N TYR A 731 -5.89 12.70 -17.34
CA TYR A 731 -6.55 11.39 -17.21
C TYR A 731 -7.71 11.20 -18.21
N PHE A 732 -7.41 10.51 -19.31
CA PHE A 732 -8.38 9.69 -20.02
C PHE A 732 -8.39 8.28 -19.38
N ASP A 733 -9.53 7.97 -18.77
CA ASP A 733 -10.14 6.68 -18.43
C ASP A 733 -9.45 5.41 -18.96
N PHE A 734 -8.75 4.63 -18.13
CA PHE A 734 -8.33 3.23 -18.40
C PHE A 734 -7.93 2.52 -17.09
N ASP A 735 -8.87 2.34 -16.16
CA ASP A 735 -8.67 1.55 -14.92
C ASP A 735 -9.41 0.20 -14.96
N GLN A 736 -9.57 -0.36 -16.16
CA GLN A 736 -10.02 -1.74 -16.36
C GLN A 736 -8.82 -2.69 -16.31
N ALA A 737 -8.59 -3.30 -15.15
CA ALA A 737 -8.10 -4.68 -15.16
C ALA A 737 -9.26 -5.53 -15.70
N ILE A 738 -9.01 -6.18 -16.84
CA ILE A 738 -9.94 -7.08 -17.50
C ILE A 738 -10.32 -8.20 -16.53
N ASP A 739 -11.58 -8.15 -16.08
CA ASP A 739 -12.27 -9.26 -15.44
C ASP A 739 -12.74 -10.20 -16.55
N PHE A 740 -12.29 -11.46 -16.51
CA PHE A 740 -12.68 -12.54 -17.42
C PHE A 740 -14.18 -12.91 -17.38
N SER A 741 -15.00 -12.15 -16.67
CA SER A 741 -16.44 -12.38 -16.52
C SER A 741 -17.36 -11.45 -17.34
N LEU A 742 -16.81 -10.67 -18.29
CA LEU A 742 -17.58 -9.78 -19.19
C LEU A 742 -17.92 -10.34 -20.58
N LEU A 743 -17.75 -11.64 -20.84
CA LEU A 743 -18.19 -12.28 -22.12
C LEU A 743 -19.70 -12.54 -22.23
N ALA A 744 -20.52 -12.11 -21.27
CA ALA A 744 -21.97 -12.29 -21.36
C ALA A 744 -22.73 -11.11 -20.77
N GLY A 745 -22.78 -9.99 -21.49
CA GLY A 745 -23.80 -8.97 -21.29
C GLY A 745 -23.32 -7.57 -21.62
N GLU A 746 -23.77 -7.04 -22.76
CA GLU A 746 -23.62 -5.64 -23.16
C GLU A 746 -24.03 -4.67 -22.04
N PRO A 747 -23.30 -3.55 -21.91
CA PRO A 747 -23.99 -2.27 -21.98
C PRO A 747 -23.26 -1.21 -22.82
N SER A 748 -24.08 -0.40 -23.47
CA SER A 748 -23.81 0.70 -24.38
C SER A 748 -23.14 1.92 -23.74
N LEU A 749 -22.14 2.46 -24.44
CA LEU A 749 -21.56 3.79 -24.23
C LEU A 749 -22.33 4.89 -24.99
N PRO A 750 -22.24 6.17 -24.56
CA PRO A 750 -22.99 7.28 -25.15
C PRO A 750 -22.43 7.70 -26.51
N LEU A 751 -23.38 8.10 -27.38
CA LEU A 751 -23.25 8.61 -28.74
C LEU A 751 -22.01 9.48 -29.00
N ILE A 752 -21.00 8.86 -29.62
CA ILE A 752 -20.21 9.50 -30.67
C ILE A 752 -21.14 9.63 -31.88
N ASP A 753 -21.11 10.79 -32.53
CA ASP A 753 -21.94 11.13 -33.68
C ASP A 753 -22.01 9.97 -34.68
N ALA A 754 -23.22 9.47 -34.92
CA ALA A 754 -23.51 8.20 -35.59
C ALA A 754 -23.26 8.24 -37.12
N SER A 755 -22.38 9.12 -37.58
CA SER A 755 -21.98 9.26 -38.98
C SER A 755 -20.59 8.68 -39.30
N ILE A 756 -19.80 8.24 -38.30
CA ILE A 756 -18.45 7.67 -38.53
C ILE A 756 -18.41 6.13 -38.40
N HIS A 757 -19.41 5.50 -37.78
CA HIS A 757 -19.39 4.05 -37.55
C HIS A 757 -19.75 3.16 -38.75
N ASN A 758 -19.97 3.72 -39.94
CA ASN A 758 -20.19 2.93 -41.16
C ASN A 758 -18.94 2.78 -42.04
N GLU A 759 -17.77 3.23 -41.61
CA GLU A 759 -16.51 3.00 -42.32
C GLU A 759 -15.47 2.35 -41.38
N THR A 760 -14.87 1.24 -41.81
CA THR A 760 -13.67 0.55 -41.25
C THR A 760 -13.83 -0.67 -40.31
N THR A 761 -14.66 -1.65 -40.71
CA THR A 761 -14.35 -3.08 -40.45
C THR A 761 -13.13 -3.57 -41.26
N GLN A 762 -12.64 -2.76 -42.18
CA GLN A 762 -11.47 -3.04 -43.02
C GLN A 762 -10.16 -2.60 -42.36
N LEU A 763 -9.09 -3.34 -42.66
CA LEU A 763 -7.73 -2.94 -42.34
C LEU A 763 -7.41 -1.55 -42.97
N PRO A 764 -6.52 -0.76 -42.36
CA PRO A 764 -6.01 0.50 -42.92
C PRO A 764 -5.40 0.33 -44.32
N ASP A 765 -4.96 1.42 -44.92
CA ASP A 765 -4.33 1.38 -46.25
C ASP A 765 -3.21 0.32 -46.31
N ARG A 766 -3.14 -0.38 -47.46
CA ARG A 766 -2.24 -1.51 -47.66
C ARG A 766 -0.78 -1.15 -47.35
N ALA A 767 -0.35 0.08 -47.68
CA ALA A 767 1.01 0.51 -47.42
C ALA A 767 1.26 0.70 -45.91
N GLU A 768 0.28 1.23 -45.18
CA GLU A 768 0.36 1.47 -43.74
C GLU A 768 0.41 0.16 -42.95
N VAL A 769 -0.50 -0.78 -43.24
CA VAL A 769 -0.55 -2.09 -42.57
C VAL A 769 0.76 -2.84 -42.71
N LEU A 770 1.29 -2.90 -43.94
CA LEU A 770 2.56 -3.57 -44.21
C LEU A 770 3.74 -2.83 -43.58
N HIS A 771 3.70 -1.50 -43.51
CA HIS A 771 4.74 -0.71 -42.86
C HIS A 771 4.78 -0.98 -41.35
N LEU A 772 3.64 -0.89 -40.66
CA LEU A 772 3.54 -1.10 -39.22
C LEU A 772 3.85 -2.56 -38.81
N ALA A 773 3.34 -3.53 -39.57
CA ALA A 773 3.66 -4.94 -39.32
C ALA A 773 5.15 -5.23 -39.51
N ARG A 774 5.77 -4.71 -40.58
CA ARG A 774 7.23 -4.81 -40.76
C ARG A 774 8.00 -4.13 -39.64
N PHE A 775 7.55 -2.95 -39.21
CA PHE A 775 8.18 -2.24 -38.10
C PHE A 775 8.10 -3.04 -36.79
N TYR A 776 6.96 -3.67 -36.48
CA TYR A 776 6.83 -4.59 -35.35
C TYR A 776 7.85 -5.74 -35.43
N PHE A 777 7.98 -6.38 -36.59
CA PHE A 777 8.90 -7.50 -36.77
C PHE A 777 10.37 -7.10 -36.72
N ASP A 778 10.71 -5.92 -37.24
CA ASP A 778 12.07 -5.39 -37.18
C ASP A 778 12.42 -4.85 -35.78
N HIS A 779 11.43 -4.39 -35.00
CA HIS A 779 11.63 -3.74 -33.70
C HIS A 779 11.26 -4.61 -32.50
N SER A 780 9.98 -4.94 -32.31
CA SER A 780 9.49 -5.55 -31.07
C SER A 780 9.75 -7.05 -31.06
N HIS A 781 9.60 -7.72 -32.20
CA HIS A 781 9.84 -9.17 -32.34
C HIS A 781 11.32 -9.54 -32.13
N THR A 782 12.25 -8.71 -32.60
CA THR A 782 13.70 -8.88 -32.40
C THR A 782 14.13 -8.64 -30.95
N LEU A 783 13.36 -7.88 -30.16
CA LEU A 783 13.56 -7.76 -28.71
C LEU A 783 12.89 -8.92 -27.96
N TYR A 784 11.66 -9.26 -28.35
CA TYR A 784 10.78 -10.22 -27.68
C TYR A 784 9.98 -11.02 -28.73
N PRO A 785 10.47 -12.21 -29.14
CA PRO A 785 9.84 -13.00 -30.21
C PRO A 785 8.59 -13.74 -29.71
N ILE A 786 7.49 -12.99 -29.51
CA ILE A 786 6.24 -13.49 -28.94
C ILE A 786 5.42 -14.29 -29.97
N VAL A 787 5.39 -13.85 -31.22
CA VAL A 787 4.55 -14.42 -32.30
C VAL A 787 5.38 -14.97 -33.45
N HIS A 788 4.81 -15.85 -34.28
CA HIS A 788 5.50 -16.38 -35.46
C HIS A 788 5.31 -15.48 -36.69
N GLN A 789 6.40 -14.90 -37.22
CA GLN A 789 6.32 -13.90 -38.28
C GLN A 789 5.61 -14.38 -39.55
N GLN A 790 5.95 -15.58 -40.04
CA GLN A 790 5.37 -16.09 -41.29
C GLN A 790 3.86 -16.32 -41.20
N GLU A 791 3.36 -16.71 -40.02
CA GLU A 791 1.92 -16.96 -39.82
C GLU A 791 1.14 -15.63 -39.85
N VAL A 792 1.57 -14.67 -39.04
CA VAL A 792 0.91 -13.36 -38.98
C VAL A 792 0.99 -12.64 -40.32
N MET A 793 2.13 -12.71 -41.03
CA MET A 793 2.27 -12.08 -42.34
C MET A 793 1.42 -12.78 -43.41
N ALA A 794 1.28 -14.12 -43.37
CA ALA A 794 0.40 -14.85 -44.28
C ALA A 794 -1.07 -14.48 -44.04
N ASP A 795 -1.49 -14.34 -42.78
CA ASP A 795 -2.85 -13.92 -42.43
C ASP A 795 -3.13 -12.48 -42.90
N ILE A 796 -2.19 -11.55 -42.66
CA ILE A 796 -2.29 -10.16 -43.15
C ILE A 796 -2.36 -10.13 -44.68
N HIS A 797 -1.52 -10.89 -45.37
CA HIS A 797 -1.53 -10.94 -46.84
C HIS A 797 -2.84 -11.51 -47.39
N SER A 798 -3.42 -12.52 -46.74
CA SER A 798 -4.70 -13.11 -47.14
C SER A 798 -5.84 -12.11 -47.01
N ILE A 799 -5.92 -11.34 -45.91
CA ILE A 799 -6.92 -10.27 -45.74
C ILE A 799 -6.73 -9.13 -46.76
N LEU A 800 -5.47 -8.75 -47.05
CA LEU A 800 -5.18 -7.69 -48.01
C LEU A 800 -5.49 -8.07 -49.47
N LEU A 801 -5.50 -9.37 -49.80
CA LEU A 801 -5.86 -9.89 -51.13
C LEU A 801 -7.36 -10.10 -51.29
N ASP A 802 -8.00 -10.62 -50.25
CA ASP A 802 -9.44 -10.82 -50.19
C ASP A 802 -9.96 -10.23 -48.87
N PRO A 803 -10.52 -9.01 -48.90
CA PRO A 803 -11.07 -8.39 -47.70
C PRO A 803 -12.06 -9.27 -46.98
N GLU A 804 -12.90 -10.08 -47.66
CA GLU A 804 -13.89 -10.97 -47.05
C GLU A 804 -13.25 -12.13 -46.26
N HIS A 805 -11.96 -12.41 -46.48
CA HIS A 805 -11.21 -13.43 -45.75
C HIS A 805 -11.14 -13.14 -44.24
N HIS A 806 -11.24 -11.89 -43.82
CA HIS A 806 -11.28 -11.51 -42.40
C HIS A 806 -12.40 -12.23 -41.61
N LEU A 807 -13.54 -12.51 -42.26
CA LEU A 807 -14.68 -13.22 -41.65
C LEU A 807 -14.40 -14.71 -41.40
N THR A 808 -13.36 -15.24 -42.04
CA THR A 808 -13.01 -16.67 -41.97
C THR A 808 -11.89 -16.96 -40.95
N LEU A 809 -11.21 -15.92 -40.46
CA LEU A 809 -10.12 -16.06 -39.51
C LEU A 809 -10.62 -16.24 -38.08
N SER A 810 -9.84 -16.98 -37.28
CA SER A 810 -10.14 -17.21 -35.88
C SER A 810 -9.90 -15.95 -35.02
N PRO A 811 -10.61 -15.77 -33.88
CA PRO A 811 -10.39 -14.65 -32.97
C PRO A 811 -8.92 -14.47 -32.53
N PRO A 812 -8.14 -15.53 -32.19
CA PRO A 812 -6.70 -15.39 -31.91
C PRO A 812 -5.90 -14.81 -33.07
N CYS A 813 -6.22 -15.15 -34.32
CA CYS A 813 -5.55 -14.58 -35.49
C CYS A 813 -5.83 -13.08 -35.61
N LEU A 814 -7.09 -12.68 -35.46
CA LEU A 814 -7.49 -11.27 -35.51
C LEU A 814 -6.88 -10.46 -34.36
N PHE A 815 -6.87 -11.01 -33.14
CA PHE A 815 -6.21 -10.41 -31.98
C PHE A 815 -4.72 -10.15 -32.26
N ARG A 816 -3.99 -11.15 -32.76
CA ARG A 816 -2.56 -11.02 -33.10
C ARG A 816 -2.31 -9.91 -34.12
N ILE A 817 -3.09 -9.88 -35.20
CA ILE A 817 -2.92 -8.88 -36.27
C ILE A 817 -3.10 -7.47 -35.70
N TRP A 818 -4.19 -7.21 -34.98
CA TRP A 818 -4.45 -5.88 -34.42
C TRP A 818 -3.42 -5.49 -33.35
N MET A 819 -2.97 -6.41 -32.50
CA MET A 819 -1.90 -6.14 -31.54
C MET A 819 -0.55 -5.85 -32.22
N VAL A 820 -0.21 -6.57 -33.29
CA VAL A 820 1.02 -6.32 -34.07
C VAL A 820 1.00 -4.92 -34.68
N LEU A 821 -0.15 -4.50 -35.22
CA LEU A 821 -0.33 -3.14 -35.74
C LEU A 821 -0.30 -2.08 -34.64
N ALA A 822 -0.94 -2.34 -33.50
CA ALA A 822 -0.97 -1.44 -32.35
C ALA A 822 0.44 -1.18 -31.80
N ILE A 823 1.20 -2.25 -31.53
CA ILE A 823 2.58 -2.19 -31.02
C ILE A 823 3.52 -1.58 -32.08
N GLY A 824 3.37 -1.96 -33.35
CA GLY A 824 4.13 -1.37 -34.46
C GLY A 824 3.94 0.14 -34.54
N SER A 825 2.69 0.60 -34.39
CA SER A 825 2.35 2.02 -34.33
C SER A 825 2.94 2.69 -33.07
N THR A 826 2.79 2.10 -31.87
CA THR A 826 3.30 2.70 -30.62
C THR A 826 4.82 2.90 -30.68
N THR A 827 5.52 1.87 -31.13
CA THR A 827 7.00 1.88 -31.19
C THR A 827 7.50 2.85 -32.25
N TYR A 828 6.85 2.93 -33.40
CA TYR A 828 7.14 3.92 -34.43
C TYR A 828 6.89 5.36 -33.93
N SER A 829 5.74 5.62 -33.31
CA SER A 829 5.41 6.93 -32.72
C SER A 829 6.38 7.30 -31.60
N SER A 830 6.86 6.33 -30.81
CA SER A 830 7.83 6.60 -29.74
C SER A 830 9.18 7.11 -30.25
N ILE A 831 9.55 6.83 -31.50
CA ILE A 831 10.82 7.27 -32.10
C ILE A 831 10.62 8.55 -32.92
N THR A 832 9.47 8.67 -33.58
CA THR A 832 9.13 9.79 -34.47
C THR A 832 8.46 10.97 -33.76
N LEU A 833 8.04 10.80 -32.50
CA LEU A 833 7.21 11.74 -31.73
C LEU A 833 5.87 12.06 -32.43
N ALA A 834 5.37 11.14 -33.26
CA ALA A 834 4.05 11.24 -33.87
C ALA A 834 2.93 10.98 -32.85
N GLU A 835 1.72 11.49 -33.12
CA GLU A 835 0.56 11.30 -32.23
C GLU A 835 0.22 9.82 -32.02
N GLU A 836 -0.11 9.44 -30.76
CA GLU A 836 -0.37 8.05 -30.36
C GLU A 836 -1.83 7.60 -30.61
N PHE A 837 -2.69 8.46 -31.15
CA PHE A 837 -4.12 8.19 -31.32
C PHE A 837 -4.39 6.91 -32.13
N VAL A 838 -3.67 6.74 -33.25
CA VAL A 838 -3.83 5.57 -34.15
C VAL A 838 -3.45 4.26 -33.45
N SER A 839 -2.41 4.29 -32.62
CA SER A 839 -1.96 3.14 -31.86
C SER A 839 -3.01 2.66 -30.85
N ARG A 840 -3.70 3.59 -30.17
CA ARG A 840 -4.80 3.29 -29.23
C ARG A 840 -6.00 2.69 -29.95
N LEU A 841 -6.36 3.24 -31.12
CA LEU A 841 -7.46 2.71 -31.93
C LEU A 841 -7.22 1.23 -32.33
N TYR A 842 -6.00 0.87 -32.75
CA TYR A 842 -5.68 -0.50 -33.08
C TYR A 842 -5.68 -1.43 -31.86
N TYR A 843 -5.26 -0.94 -30.70
CA TYR A 843 -5.36 -1.68 -29.45
C TYR A 843 -6.81 -1.94 -29.04
N GLU A 844 -7.68 -0.93 -29.06
CA GLU A 844 -9.11 -1.08 -28.79
C GLU A 844 -9.76 -2.10 -29.73
N LYS A 845 -9.39 -2.08 -31.02
CA LYS A 845 -9.83 -3.09 -31.98
C LYS A 845 -9.35 -4.49 -31.62
N ALA A 846 -8.10 -4.65 -31.16
CA ALA A 846 -7.59 -5.94 -30.70
C ALA A 846 -8.37 -6.46 -29.50
N MET A 847 -8.71 -5.58 -28.55
CA MET A 847 -9.39 -5.94 -27.32
C MET A 847 -10.78 -6.55 -27.54
N THR A 848 -11.44 -6.28 -28.67
CA THR A 848 -12.72 -6.95 -29.03
C THR A 848 -12.58 -8.46 -29.24
N TYR A 849 -11.36 -8.94 -29.53
CA TYR A 849 -11.06 -10.36 -29.73
C TYR A 849 -10.32 -11.00 -28.55
N PHE A 850 -10.03 -10.24 -27.48
CA PHE A 850 -9.17 -10.71 -26.38
C PHE A 850 -9.79 -11.86 -25.60
N ASP A 851 -11.01 -11.68 -25.10
CA ASP A 851 -11.65 -12.69 -24.26
C ASP A 851 -11.85 -13.99 -25.05
N ALA A 852 -12.28 -13.86 -26.31
CA ALA A 852 -12.41 -14.99 -27.23
C ALA A 852 -11.07 -15.70 -27.47
N SER A 853 -9.94 -14.99 -27.44
CA SER A 853 -8.60 -15.58 -27.62
C SER A 853 -8.09 -16.35 -26.39
N MET A 854 -8.51 -15.91 -25.20
CA MET A 854 -8.10 -16.52 -23.93
C MET A 854 -8.71 -17.91 -23.72
N ASP A 855 -9.85 -18.19 -24.36
CA ASP A 855 -10.53 -19.50 -24.30
C ASP A 855 -9.91 -20.57 -25.23
N TYR A 856 -8.97 -20.23 -26.13
CA TYR A 856 -8.37 -21.19 -27.09
C TYR A 856 -7.27 -22.08 -26.48
N GLY A 857 -6.84 -21.80 -25.24
CA GLY A 857 -5.90 -22.62 -24.47
C GLY A 857 -4.70 -21.85 -23.94
N ASP A 858 -4.04 -22.43 -22.93
CA ASP A 858 -3.05 -21.75 -22.07
C ASP A 858 -1.89 -21.08 -22.83
N VAL A 859 -1.41 -21.67 -23.93
CA VAL A 859 -0.32 -21.08 -24.75
C VAL A 859 -0.80 -19.84 -25.51
N VAL A 860 -2.02 -19.89 -26.07
CA VAL A 860 -2.61 -18.77 -26.82
C VAL A 860 -2.98 -17.63 -25.87
N ALA A 861 -3.50 -17.98 -24.69
CA ALA A 861 -3.74 -17.06 -23.59
C ALA A 861 -2.44 -16.37 -23.12
N LEU A 862 -1.37 -17.14 -22.90
CA LEU A 862 -0.07 -16.59 -22.52
C LEU A 862 0.51 -15.66 -23.60
N GLU A 863 0.38 -16.02 -24.87
CA GLU A 863 0.79 -15.18 -26.01
C GLU A 863 -0.02 -13.88 -26.06
N ALA A 864 -1.33 -13.93 -25.84
CA ALA A 864 -2.20 -12.75 -25.82
C ALA A 864 -1.85 -11.79 -24.68
N ILE A 865 -1.62 -12.32 -23.47
CA ILE A 865 -1.13 -11.55 -22.32
C ILE A 865 0.24 -10.94 -22.64
N MET A 866 1.14 -11.69 -23.28
CA MET A 866 2.46 -11.18 -23.65
C MET A 866 2.41 -10.06 -24.68
N LEU A 867 1.51 -10.11 -25.64
CA LEU A 867 1.28 -9.00 -26.58
C LEU A 867 0.72 -7.77 -25.86
N GLN A 868 -0.20 -7.94 -24.91
CA GLN A 868 -0.68 -6.83 -24.08
C GLN A 868 0.43 -6.21 -23.25
N VAL A 869 1.26 -7.04 -22.60
CA VAL A 869 2.44 -6.59 -21.87
C VAL A 869 3.39 -5.85 -22.81
N SER A 870 3.66 -6.37 -24.01
CA SER A 870 4.52 -5.72 -25.02
C SER A 870 4.00 -4.35 -25.48
N PHE A 871 2.68 -4.21 -25.66
CA PHE A 871 2.04 -2.92 -25.92
C PHE A 871 2.16 -1.98 -24.72
N SER A 872 1.94 -2.53 -23.53
CA SER A 872 1.92 -1.78 -22.28
C SER A 872 3.29 -1.38 -21.73
N PHE A 873 4.38 -1.95 -22.26
CA PHE A 873 5.74 -1.43 -22.07
C PHE A 873 5.83 0.06 -22.41
N PHE A 874 4.94 0.52 -23.28
CA PHE A 874 4.74 1.92 -23.62
C PHE A 874 3.46 2.53 -23.02
N ASN A 875 2.55 1.72 -22.43
CA ASN A 875 1.28 2.09 -21.74
C ASN A 875 0.74 1.02 -20.72
N GLN A 876 1.28 0.93 -19.50
CA GLN A 876 0.72 0.43 -18.20
C GLN A 876 0.06 -0.99 -18.01
N ILE A 877 0.76 -2.13 -18.18
CA ILE A 877 0.36 -3.49 -17.71
C ILE A 877 1.61 -4.30 -17.33
N GLY A 878 1.66 -4.93 -16.15
CA GLY A 878 2.89 -5.56 -15.62
C GLY A 878 3.13 -7.03 -16.04
N PRO A 879 4.41 -7.48 -16.15
CA PRO A 879 4.79 -8.83 -16.59
C PRO A 879 4.54 -9.99 -15.59
N SER A 880 4.11 -9.71 -14.34
CA SER A 880 4.04 -10.72 -13.27
C SER A 880 2.95 -11.79 -13.47
N THR A 881 1.86 -11.46 -14.17
CA THR A 881 0.80 -12.43 -14.50
C THR A 881 1.25 -13.43 -15.55
N ALA A 882 2.00 -12.98 -16.57
CA ALA A 882 2.58 -13.86 -17.59
C ALA A 882 3.62 -14.83 -17.00
N ALA A 883 4.46 -14.35 -16.08
CA ALA A 883 5.45 -15.18 -15.39
C ALA A 883 4.79 -16.34 -14.63
N ARG A 884 3.74 -16.07 -13.84
CA ARG A 884 3.02 -17.12 -13.09
C ARG A 884 2.38 -18.17 -14.00
N LEU A 885 1.77 -17.75 -15.11
CA LEU A 885 1.17 -18.67 -16.07
C LEU A 885 2.25 -19.54 -16.76
N ALA A 886 3.35 -18.95 -17.19
CA ALA A 886 4.47 -19.68 -17.79
C ALA A 886 5.15 -20.66 -16.82
N LEU A 887 5.29 -20.29 -15.54
CA LEU A 887 5.78 -21.19 -14.49
C LEU A 887 4.79 -22.33 -14.23
N GLY A 888 3.49 -22.04 -14.13
CA GLY A 888 2.45 -23.07 -13.97
C GLY A 888 2.40 -24.08 -15.13
N MET A 889 2.73 -23.63 -16.35
CA MET A 889 2.87 -24.49 -17.53
C MET A 889 4.19 -25.27 -17.59
N GLY A 890 5.09 -25.09 -16.61
CA GLY A 890 6.40 -25.74 -16.57
C GLY A 890 7.38 -25.27 -17.66
N LEU A 891 7.17 -24.10 -18.28
CA LEU A 891 8.02 -23.64 -19.39
C LEU A 891 9.47 -23.33 -18.99
N HIS A 892 9.75 -23.25 -17.69
CA HIS A 892 11.08 -23.16 -17.11
C HIS A 892 11.81 -24.51 -17.01
N CYS A 893 11.10 -25.62 -17.32
CA CYS A 893 11.61 -26.97 -17.23
C CYS A 893 11.92 -27.62 -18.59
N ASP A 894 13.09 -28.24 -18.75
CA ASP A 894 13.53 -29.01 -19.91
C ASP A 894 12.65 -30.23 -20.18
N SER A 895 12.14 -30.85 -19.12
CA SER A 895 11.23 -32.00 -19.20
C SER A 895 9.97 -31.69 -20.01
N THR A 896 9.48 -30.44 -19.94
CA THR A 896 8.30 -29.94 -20.67
C THR A 896 8.49 -29.97 -22.19
N TYR A 897 9.72 -29.76 -22.67
CA TYR A 897 10.02 -29.69 -24.10
C TYR A 897 10.25 -31.06 -24.72
N SER A 898 10.60 -32.07 -23.91
CA SER A 898 10.96 -33.41 -24.39
C SER A 898 9.81 -34.14 -25.10
N SER A 899 8.56 -33.80 -24.79
CA SER A 899 7.36 -34.41 -25.36
C SER A 899 6.72 -33.62 -26.51
N LEU A 900 7.30 -32.47 -26.90
CA LEU A 900 6.74 -31.57 -27.91
C LEU A 900 7.40 -31.76 -29.28
N SER A 901 6.70 -31.39 -30.35
CA SER A 901 7.37 -31.29 -31.67
C SER A 901 8.41 -30.16 -31.64
N THR A 902 9.44 -30.25 -32.49
CA THR A 902 10.52 -29.26 -32.56
C THR A 902 9.99 -27.83 -32.69
N ILE A 903 8.99 -27.61 -33.55
CA ILE A 903 8.39 -26.29 -33.78
C ILE A 903 7.63 -25.79 -32.53
N GLN A 904 6.90 -26.66 -31.84
CA GLN A 904 6.16 -26.31 -30.62
C GLN A 904 7.11 -25.99 -29.46
N ALA A 905 8.21 -26.75 -29.33
CA ALA A 905 9.23 -26.50 -28.33
C ALA A 905 9.90 -25.13 -28.54
N ILE A 906 10.29 -24.82 -29.78
CA ILE A 906 10.87 -23.52 -30.16
C ILE A 906 9.93 -22.37 -29.79
N ARG A 907 8.64 -22.45 -30.14
CA ARG A 907 7.66 -21.39 -29.87
C ARG A 907 7.48 -21.13 -28.38
N ARG A 908 7.26 -22.18 -27.59
CA ARG A 908 7.06 -22.05 -26.14
C ARG A 908 8.32 -21.54 -25.44
N LYS A 909 9.50 -21.95 -25.90
CA LYS A 909 10.78 -21.48 -25.40
C LYS A 909 11.01 -20.00 -25.72
N ARG A 910 10.69 -19.54 -26.93
CA ARG A 910 10.72 -18.11 -27.30
C ARG A 910 9.78 -17.28 -26.42
N LEU A 911 8.59 -17.80 -26.12
CA LEU A 911 7.62 -17.13 -25.25
C LEU A 911 8.15 -17.01 -23.80
N PHE A 912 8.68 -18.10 -23.23
CA PHE A 912 9.31 -18.08 -21.90
C PHE A 912 10.51 -17.14 -21.81
N LEU A 913 11.42 -17.20 -22.79
CA LEU A 913 12.60 -16.32 -22.82
C LEU A 913 12.20 -14.85 -22.99
N SER A 914 11.12 -14.56 -23.73
CA SER A 914 10.56 -13.19 -23.82
C SER A 914 10.05 -12.71 -22.46
N ILE A 915 9.34 -13.55 -21.71
CA ILE A 915 8.89 -13.25 -20.33
C ILE A 915 10.09 -12.98 -19.42
N TYR A 916 11.10 -13.86 -19.44
CA TYR A 916 12.32 -13.70 -18.66
C TYR A 916 13.02 -12.37 -18.98
N MET A 917 13.23 -12.05 -20.26
CA MET A 917 13.89 -10.79 -20.65
C MET A 917 13.09 -9.55 -20.24
N MET A 918 11.76 -9.60 -20.36
CA MET A 918 10.86 -8.53 -19.93
C MET A 918 10.87 -8.35 -18.40
N ASP A 919 10.81 -9.44 -17.63
CA ASP A 919 10.93 -9.41 -16.17
C ASP A 919 12.27 -8.79 -15.74
N ARG A 920 13.40 -9.24 -16.32
CA ARG A 920 14.71 -8.64 -16.00
C ARG A 920 14.77 -7.16 -16.30
N LEU A 921 14.26 -6.73 -17.46
CA LEU A 921 14.24 -5.32 -17.82
C LEU A 921 13.39 -4.51 -16.82
N VAL A 922 12.16 -4.92 -16.55
CA VAL A 922 11.22 -4.16 -15.71
C VAL A 922 11.66 -4.16 -14.26
N SER A 923 12.01 -5.33 -13.71
CA SER A 923 12.36 -5.51 -12.30
C SER A 923 13.65 -4.78 -11.94
N ILE A 924 14.67 -4.79 -12.81
CA ILE A 924 15.90 -3.99 -12.60
C ILE A 924 15.60 -2.50 -12.68
N THR A 925 14.81 -2.08 -13.67
CA THR A 925 14.54 -0.66 -13.93
C THR A 925 13.70 -0.03 -12.82
N LEU A 926 12.68 -0.76 -12.33
CA LEU A 926 11.76 -0.30 -11.29
C LEU A 926 12.24 -0.61 -9.87
N GLY A 927 13.34 -1.34 -9.72
CA GLY A 927 13.84 -1.72 -8.41
C GLY A 927 12.95 -2.74 -7.69
N ARG A 928 12.46 -3.77 -8.40
CA ARG A 928 11.58 -4.83 -7.87
C ARG A 928 12.31 -6.18 -7.82
N PRO A 929 11.90 -7.11 -6.95
CA PRO A 929 12.32 -8.50 -7.03
C PRO A 929 11.94 -9.14 -8.37
N PHE A 930 12.76 -10.08 -8.84
CA PHE A 930 12.48 -10.83 -10.07
C PHE A 930 11.27 -11.75 -9.90
N ALA A 931 10.37 -11.75 -10.89
CA ALA A 931 9.22 -12.67 -10.89
C ALA A 931 9.63 -14.13 -11.17
N ILE A 932 10.78 -14.34 -11.80
CA ILE A 932 11.34 -15.66 -12.11
C ILE A 932 12.73 -15.74 -11.48
N HIS A 933 12.96 -16.61 -10.50
CA HIS A 933 14.29 -16.82 -9.93
C HIS A 933 15.15 -17.72 -10.84
N GLU A 934 16.47 -17.50 -10.86
CA GLU A 934 17.37 -18.30 -11.71
C GLU A 934 17.47 -19.75 -11.25
N ASP A 935 17.36 -20.00 -9.94
CA ASP A 935 17.39 -21.35 -9.36
C ASP A 935 16.19 -22.20 -9.79
N ASP A 936 15.12 -21.57 -10.26
CA ASP A 936 13.90 -22.23 -10.74
C ASP A 936 13.97 -22.59 -12.24
N ILE A 937 15.09 -22.31 -12.94
CA ILE A 937 15.21 -22.55 -14.39
C ILE A 937 16.17 -23.71 -14.63
N ASP A 938 15.70 -24.81 -15.22
CA ASP A 938 16.52 -25.99 -15.53
C ASP A 938 16.79 -26.20 -17.05
N ILE A 939 16.40 -25.23 -17.89
CA ILE A 939 16.53 -25.32 -19.36
C ILE A 939 17.99 -25.48 -19.80
N SER A 940 18.38 -26.64 -20.36
CA SER A 940 19.76 -27.02 -20.69
C SER A 940 20.43 -26.17 -21.77
N SER A 941 19.65 -25.65 -22.73
CA SER A 941 20.13 -24.72 -23.76
C SER A 941 19.36 -23.43 -23.66
N PHE A 942 19.89 -22.44 -22.96
CA PHE A 942 19.30 -21.11 -22.85
C PHE A 942 19.62 -20.24 -24.08
N ALA A 943 19.51 -20.83 -25.28
CA ALA A 943 19.72 -20.19 -26.56
C ALA A 943 18.38 -20.08 -27.32
N ILE A 944 18.22 -19.01 -28.07
CA ILE A 944 17.08 -18.83 -28.97
C ILE A 944 17.43 -19.52 -30.28
N GLU A 945 16.70 -20.59 -30.62
CA GLU A 945 16.92 -21.29 -31.88
C GLU A 945 16.65 -20.35 -33.07
N THR A 946 17.68 -20.14 -33.89
CA THR A 946 17.75 -19.10 -34.94
C THR A 946 17.05 -19.46 -36.24
N CYS A 947 16.58 -20.69 -36.42
CA CYS A 947 15.97 -21.13 -37.66
C CYS A 947 14.49 -20.77 -37.72
N GLU A 948 14.16 -19.63 -38.33
CA GLU A 948 12.80 -19.37 -38.86
C GLU A 948 12.58 -20.03 -40.24
N GLU A 949 13.59 -20.72 -40.79
CA GLU A 949 13.59 -21.32 -42.13
C GLU A 949 13.77 -22.85 -42.08
N LEU A 950 12.74 -23.58 -41.66
CA LEU A 950 12.71 -25.05 -41.82
C LEU A 950 11.74 -25.53 -42.90
N ASP A 951 11.09 -24.64 -43.65
CA ASP A 951 10.07 -25.04 -44.64
C ASP A 951 10.27 -24.56 -46.09
N ASN A 952 11.42 -24.02 -46.51
CA ASN A 952 11.66 -23.77 -47.94
C ASN A 952 13.06 -24.13 -48.45
N ASN A 953 13.09 -25.16 -49.30
CA ASN A 953 14.21 -25.58 -50.15
C ASN A 953 14.63 -24.47 -51.13
N LEU A 954 15.52 -23.55 -50.77
CA LEU A 954 16.23 -22.70 -51.76
C LEU A 954 17.70 -22.45 -51.38
N SER A 955 18.59 -23.19 -52.05
CA SER A 955 20.01 -22.92 -52.35
C SER A 955 20.91 -22.24 -51.30
N ALA A 956 21.79 -23.04 -50.72
CA ALA A 956 22.91 -22.69 -49.85
C ALA A 956 24.07 -21.91 -50.53
N SER A 957 23.80 -20.86 -51.31
CA SER A 957 24.85 -20.09 -52.00
C SER A 957 24.82 -18.56 -51.81
N GLN A 958 23.96 -18.02 -50.93
CA GLN A 958 23.95 -16.58 -50.59
C GLN A 958 24.12 -16.26 -49.09
N SER A 959 24.36 -17.28 -48.25
CA SER A 959 24.19 -17.23 -46.79
C SER A 959 25.31 -16.56 -45.95
N ASN A 960 26.29 -15.88 -46.55
CA ASN A 960 27.38 -15.23 -45.79
C ASN A 960 27.22 -13.71 -45.58
N LEU A 961 26.15 -13.08 -46.09
CA LEU A 961 26.00 -11.61 -46.02
C LEU A 961 24.82 -11.12 -45.18
N CYS A 962 23.81 -11.94 -44.86
CA CYS A 962 22.65 -11.52 -44.08
C CYS A 962 22.46 -12.45 -42.86
N LYS A 963 22.74 -11.95 -41.65
CA LYS A 963 22.51 -12.70 -40.40
C LYS A 963 21.03 -12.67 -40.02
N CYS A 964 20.54 -13.78 -39.45
CA CYS A 964 19.16 -13.88 -38.94
C CYS A 964 18.88 -12.81 -37.85
N PRO A 965 17.73 -12.10 -37.90
CA PRO A 965 17.33 -11.12 -36.88
C PRO A 965 17.35 -11.65 -35.44
N MET A 966 17.09 -12.95 -35.24
CA MET A 966 17.11 -13.61 -33.93
C MET A 966 18.49 -13.64 -33.26
N ALA A 967 19.58 -13.42 -34.02
CA ALA A 967 20.91 -13.27 -33.45
C ALA A 967 21.00 -12.03 -32.51
N ILE A 968 20.21 -10.99 -32.78
CA ILE A 968 20.11 -9.83 -31.88
C ILE A 968 19.39 -10.22 -30.60
N THR A 969 18.30 -10.99 -30.68
CA THR A 969 17.54 -11.43 -29.52
C THR A 969 18.40 -12.28 -28.58
N GLU A 970 19.15 -13.24 -29.13
CA GLU A 970 20.10 -14.05 -28.37
C GLU A 970 21.17 -13.19 -27.69
N HIS A 971 21.66 -12.17 -28.39
CA HIS A 971 22.63 -11.23 -27.85
C HIS A 971 22.04 -10.41 -26.68
N ILE A 972 20.78 -9.97 -26.78
CA ILE A 972 20.09 -9.24 -25.71
C ILE A 972 19.82 -10.15 -24.51
N LEU A 973 19.46 -11.41 -24.74
CA LEU A 973 19.27 -12.40 -23.68
C LEU A 973 20.54 -12.56 -22.82
N ARG A 974 21.72 -12.61 -23.46
CA ARG A 974 23.02 -12.63 -22.76
C ARG A 974 23.22 -11.38 -21.90
N LEU A 975 22.83 -10.19 -22.38
CA LEU A 975 22.89 -8.97 -21.57
C LEU A 975 21.97 -9.06 -20.35
N ARG A 976 20.76 -9.62 -20.49
CA ARG A 976 19.81 -9.78 -19.37
C ARG A 976 20.34 -10.72 -18.29
N LYS A 977 21.11 -11.74 -18.66
CA LYS A 977 21.84 -12.58 -17.70
C LYS A 977 22.91 -11.80 -16.95
N ILE A 978 23.76 -11.07 -17.66
CA ILE A 978 24.79 -10.22 -17.03
C ILE A 978 24.14 -9.20 -16.09
N ALA A 979 23.01 -8.60 -16.49
CA ALA A 979 22.26 -7.68 -15.65
C ALA A 979 21.69 -8.34 -14.39
N THR A 980 21.29 -9.62 -14.49
CA THR A 980 20.83 -10.43 -13.36
C THR A 980 21.98 -10.73 -12.41
N ASP A 981 23.15 -11.10 -12.95
CA ASP A 981 24.37 -11.29 -12.17
C ASP A 981 24.81 -10.00 -11.45
N ILE A 982 24.71 -8.84 -12.09
CA ILE A 982 24.96 -7.55 -11.43
C ILE A 982 23.96 -7.36 -10.28
N ALA A 983 22.67 -7.56 -10.51
CA ALA A 983 21.64 -7.40 -9.49
C ALA A 983 21.86 -8.33 -8.28
N THR A 984 22.26 -9.58 -8.51
CA THR A 984 22.45 -10.57 -7.44
C THR A 984 23.82 -10.45 -6.75
N LYS A 985 24.91 -10.30 -7.49
CA LYS A 985 26.28 -10.32 -6.94
C LYS A 985 26.76 -8.96 -6.43
N VAL A 986 26.15 -7.86 -6.88
CA VAL A 986 26.54 -6.48 -6.49
C VAL A 986 25.54 -5.87 -5.51
N TYR A 987 24.25 -6.15 -5.67
CA TYR A 987 23.17 -5.48 -4.90
C TYR A 987 22.50 -6.35 -3.84
N CYS A 988 22.64 -7.68 -3.86
CA CYS A 988 22.11 -8.53 -2.80
C CYS A 988 23.02 -8.51 -1.56
N LYS A 989 22.58 -7.86 -0.49
CA LYS A 989 23.38 -7.68 0.75
C LYS A 989 23.86 -9.01 1.32
N ARG A 990 23.00 -10.03 1.32
CA ARG A 990 23.30 -11.37 1.83
C ARG A 990 24.44 -12.05 1.07
N VAL A 991 24.47 -11.93 -0.26
CA VAL A 991 25.52 -12.49 -1.10
C VAL A 991 26.83 -11.75 -0.86
N VAL A 992 26.77 -10.43 -0.82
CA VAL A 992 27.92 -9.54 -0.66
C VAL A 992 28.57 -9.64 0.73
N ALA A 993 27.78 -9.84 1.79
CA ALA A 993 28.28 -9.91 3.16
C ALA A 993 29.33 -11.02 3.36
N GLY A 994 29.28 -12.07 2.54
CA GLY A 994 30.24 -13.18 2.56
C GLY A 994 31.55 -12.93 1.79
N TYR A 995 31.69 -11.82 1.07
CA TYR A 995 32.86 -11.55 0.23
C TYR A 995 33.97 -10.79 0.96
N SER A 996 35.19 -11.35 0.91
CA SER A 996 36.43 -10.65 1.23
C SER A 996 36.72 -9.52 0.24
N ALA A 997 37.55 -8.54 0.61
CA ALA A 997 37.90 -7.41 -0.26
C ALA A 997 38.45 -7.86 -1.64
N ALA A 998 39.27 -8.92 -1.67
CA ALA A 998 39.78 -9.49 -2.92
C ALA A 998 38.67 -10.12 -3.79
N GLN A 999 37.70 -10.81 -3.16
CA GLN A 999 36.55 -11.38 -3.86
C GLN A 999 35.61 -10.29 -4.42
N ARG A 1000 35.44 -9.18 -3.71
CA ARG A 1000 34.62 -8.05 -4.19
C ARG A 1000 35.19 -7.44 -5.47
N GLU A 1001 36.50 -7.23 -5.51
CA GLU A 1001 37.18 -6.73 -6.70
C GLU A 1001 37.13 -7.75 -7.85
N GLN A 1002 37.28 -9.04 -7.55
CA GLN A 1002 37.16 -10.11 -8.55
C GLN A 1002 35.76 -10.17 -9.18
N VAL A 1003 34.69 -9.96 -8.38
CA VAL A 1003 33.31 -9.91 -8.89
C VAL A 1003 33.12 -8.75 -9.85
N VAL A 1004 33.58 -7.55 -9.50
CA VAL A 1004 33.47 -6.37 -10.39
C VAL A 1004 34.29 -6.56 -11.67
N CYS A 1005 35.54 -7.01 -11.55
CA CYS A 1005 36.39 -7.28 -12.71
C CYS A 1005 35.81 -8.36 -13.62
N GLY A 1006 35.23 -9.42 -13.06
CA GLY A 1006 34.56 -10.48 -13.82
C GLY A 1006 33.36 -9.96 -14.61
N LEU A 1007 32.45 -9.24 -13.94
CA LEU A 1007 31.25 -8.68 -14.57
C LEU A 1007 31.58 -7.58 -15.60
N HIS A 1008 32.62 -6.77 -15.35
CA HIS A 1008 33.15 -5.84 -16.33
C HIS A 1008 33.62 -6.59 -17.59
N GLN A 1009 34.43 -7.64 -17.40
CA GLN A 1009 34.94 -8.43 -18.52
C GLN A 1009 33.79 -9.10 -19.29
N ASP A 1010 32.74 -9.56 -18.61
CA ASP A 1010 31.55 -10.12 -19.25
C ASP A 1010 30.81 -9.08 -20.10
N LEU A 1011 30.67 -7.84 -19.63
CA LEU A 1011 30.12 -6.73 -20.41
C LEU A 1011 31.00 -6.39 -21.63
N VAL A 1012 32.32 -6.41 -21.49
CA VAL A 1012 33.26 -6.19 -22.60
C VAL A 1012 33.15 -7.32 -23.63
N ASN A 1013 33.14 -8.58 -23.18
CA ASN A 1013 32.96 -9.75 -24.03
C ASN A 1013 31.61 -9.72 -24.75
N TRP A 1014 30.55 -9.30 -24.05
CA TRP A 1014 29.25 -9.05 -24.66
C TRP A 1014 29.38 -8.00 -25.76
N ARG A 1015 29.93 -6.82 -25.48
CA ARG A 1015 30.07 -5.74 -26.47
C ARG A 1015 30.94 -6.11 -27.68
N GLN A 1016 31.97 -6.93 -27.50
CA GLN A 1016 32.83 -7.44 -28.58
C GLN A 1016 32.16 -8.51 -29.44
N SER A 1017 31.22 -9.26 -28.86
CA SER A 1017 30.48 -10.33 -29.54
C SER A 1017 29.18 -9.88 -30.23
N VAL A 1018 29.01 -8.57 -30.43
CA VAL A 1018 27.88 -8.00 -31.18
C VAL A 1018 27.82 -8.67 -32.57
N PRO A 1019 26.64 -9.14 -33.02
CA PRO A 1019 26.52 -9.85 -34.28
C PRO A 1019 26.73 -8.92 -35.48
N PHE A 1020 27.98 -8.76 -35.93
CA PHE A 1020 28.34 -7.95 -37.10
C PHE A 1020 28.58 -8.82 -38.37
N PRO A 1021 28.17 -8.39 -39.59
CA PRO A 1021 27.31 -7.24 -39.87
C PRO A 1021 25.92 -7.43 -39.24
N LEU A 1022 25.32 -6.31 -38.80
CA LEU A 1022 23.98 -6.33 -38.21
C LEU A 1022 22.93 -6.71 -39.27
N PRO A 1023 21.85 -7.43 -38.90
CA PRO A 1023 20.71 -7.69 -39.78
C PRO A 1023 20.17 -6.41 -40.44
N HIS A 1024 19.67 -6.53 -41.66
CA HIS A 1024 19.04 -5.42 -42.37
C HIS A 1024 17.65 -5.12 -41.79
N LEU A 1025 17.59 -4.20 -40.84
CA LEU A 1025 16.36 -3.72 -40.19
C LEU A 1025 15.95 -2.34 -40.71
N HIS A 1026 14.70 -1.94 -40.47
CA HIS A 1026 14.21 -0.60 -40.76
C HIS A 1026 15.12 0.50 -40.16
N GLY A 1027 15.33 1.59 -40.92
CA GLY A 1027 16.32 2.63 -40.62
C GLY A 1027 16.11 3.43 -39.33
N SER A 1028 14.95 3.30 -38.69
CA SER A 1028 14.63 3.95 -37.41
C SER A 1028 14.75 3.00 -36.21
N VAL A 1029 14.99 1.70 -36.42
CA VAL A 1029 15.04 0.72 -35.33
C VAL A 1029 16.28 0.95 -34.45
N PRO A 1030 16.14 1.06 -33.11
CA PRO A 1030 17.24 1.38 -32.22
C PRO A 1030 18.41 0.38 -32.33
N HIS A 1031 18.14 -0.91 -32.16
CA HIS A 1031 19.16 -1.97 -32.16
C HIS A 1031 19.64 -2.37 -33.57
N GLY A 1032 19.25 -1.61 -34.61
CA GLY A 1032 19.79 -1.71 -35.97
C GLY A 1032 21.10 -0.94 -36.18
N CYS A 1033 21.65 -0.31 -35.14
CA CYS A 1033 22.95 0.37 -35.19
C CYS A 1033 23.84 -0.02 -34.00
N THR A 1034 25.16 0.10 -34.16
CA THR A 1034 26.14 -0.25 -33.10
C THR A 1034 26.03 0.66 -31.88
N THR A 1035 25.62 1.93 -32.08
CA THR A 1035 25.41 2.94 -31.03
C THR A 1035 24.43 2.47 -29.95
N TRP A 1036 23.43 1.66 -30.30
CA TRP A 1036 22.50 1.10 -29.31
C TRP A 1036 23.16 0.08 -28.38
N PHE A 1037 24.09 -0.73 -28.90
CA PHE A 1037 24.86 -1.66 -28.08
C PHE A 1037 25.86 -0.93 -27.20
N ASP A 1038 26.45 0.17 -27.69
CA ASP A 1038 27.27 1.08 -26.88
C ASP A 1038 26.45 1.69 -25.73
N LEU A 1039 25.26 2.22 -26.01
CA LEU A 1039 24.38 2.79 -24.98
C LEU A 1039 24.03 1.77 -23.90
N ASN A 1040 23.67 0.54 -24.28
CA ASN A 1040 23.35 -0.53 -23.34
C ASN A 1040 24.58 -0.98 -22.53
N PHE A 1041 25.76 -1.06 -23.16
CA PHE A 1041 27.02 -1.36 -22.48
C PHE A 1041 27.30 -0.33 -21.38
N TYR A 1042 27.27 0.96 -21.72
CA TYR A 1042 27.53 2.02 -20.76
C TYR A 1042 26.47 2.14 -19.67
N THR A 1043 25.20 1.84 -19.99
CA THR A 1043 24.13 1.79 -18.99
C THR A 1043 24.40 0.71 -17.93
N HIS A 1044 24.87 -0.47 -18.34
CA HIS A 1044 25.19 -1.56 -17.39
C HIS A 1044 26.55 -1.40 -16.71
N MET A 1045 27.50 -0.70 -17.36
CA MET A 1045 28.73 -0.27 -16.70
C MET A 1045 28.44 0.72 -15.57
N MET A 1046 27.56 1.69 -15.81
CA MET A 1046 27.08 2.58 -14.76
C MET A 1046 26.38 1.79 -13.64
N THR A 1047 25.60 0.75 -13.99
CA THR A 1047 24.92 -0.02 -12.96
C THR A 1047 25.87 -0.84 -12.09
N LEU A 1048 26.97 -1.33 -12.67
CA LEU A 1048 28.02 -2.08 -11.98
C LEU A 1048 28.87 -1.19 -11.05
N TYR A 1049 29.25 0.01 -11.51
CA TYR A 1049 30.27 0.83 -10.84
C TYR A 1049 29.75 1.89 -9.88
N ARG A 1050 28.43 2.09 -9.80
CA ARG A 1050 27.87 3.05 -8.85
C ARG A 1050 27.89 2.49 -7.40
N PRO A 1051 27.81 3.37 -6.38
CA PRO A 1051 27.67 2.98 -4.98
C PRO A 1051 26.64 1.88 -4.78
N SER A 1052 27.06 0.80 -4.12
CA SER A 1052 26.29 -0.43 -3.95
C SER A 1052 26.68 -1.11 -2.63
N PRO A 1053 25.93 -2.11 -2.15
CA PRO A 1053 26.34 -2.90 -0.99
C PRO A 1053 27.74 -3.53 -1.15
N LEU A 1054 28.12 -3.89 -2.38
CA LEU A 1054 29.45 -4.43 -2.69
C LEU A 1054 30.56 -3.40 -2.44
N PHE A 1055 30.35 -2.17 -2.91
CA PHE A 1055 31.23 -1.03 -2.69
C PHE A 1055 30.42 0.21 -2.27
N PRO A 1056 30.14 0.37 -0.96
CA PRO A 1056 29.39 1.53 -0.46
C PRO A 1056 30.15 2.83 -0.68
N THR A 1057 31.46 2.78 -0.47
CA THR A 1057 32.42 3.84 -0.81
C THR A 1057 33.28 3.40 -2.00
N LEU A 1058 33.26 4.16 -3.09
CA LEU A 1058 33.98 3.81 -4.30
C LEU A 1058 35.46 4.26 -4.23
N PRO A 1059 36.42 3.41 -4.65
CA PRO A 1059 37.79 3.86 -4.90
C PRO A 1059 37.84 4.81 -6.11
N VAL A 1060 38.83 5.71 -6.15
CA VAL A 1060 38.97 6.73 -7.20
C VAL A 1060 38.95 6.13 -8.61
N SER A 1061 39.55 4.95 -8.79
CA SER A 1061 39.52 4.21 -10.06
C SER A 1061 38.09 3.87 -10.51
N HIS A 1062 37.25 3.38 -9.60
CA HIS A 1062 35.85 3.06 -9.89
C HIS A 1062 35.00 4.32 -10.12
N VAL A 1063 35.27 5.40 -9.40
CA VAL A 1063 34.61 6.71 -9.62
C VAL A 1063 34.90 7.23 -11.03
N ASN A 1064 36.15 7.11 -11.51
CA ASN A 1064 36.52 7.48 -12.88
C ASN A 1064 35.79 6.61 -13.91
N THR A 1065 35.75 5.29 -13.72
CA THR A 1065 34.99 4.39 -14.61
C THR A 1065 33.50 4.70 -14.62
N LEU A 1066 32.90 5.04 -13.47
CA LEU A 1066 31.52 5.48 -13.37
C LEU A 1066 31.26 6.79 -14.13
N ALA A 1067 32.17 7.76 -14.00
CA ALA A 1067 32.08 9.04 -14.72
C ALA A 1067 32.13 8.84 -16.24
N GLU A 1068 33.09 8.05 -16.71
CA GLU A 1068 33.26 7.71 -18.13
C GLU A 1068 32.04 6.97 -18.68
N ALA A 1069 31.50 6.00 -17.91
CA ALA A 1069 30.30 5.28 -18.32
C ALA A 1069 29.07 6.19 -18.41
N ALA A 1070 28.86 7.07 -17.43
CA ALA A 1070 27.75 8.02 -17.42
C ALA A 1070 27.84 9.03 -18.58
N ALA A 1071 29.01 9.63 -18.79
CA ALA A 1071 29.28 10.53 -19.91
C ALA A 1071 29.05 9.84 -21.26
N CYS A 1072 29.63 8.65 -21.45
CA CYS A 1072 29.44 7.89 -22.68
C CYS A 1072 27.97 7.52 -22.91
N ALA A 1073 27.22 7.13 -21.87
CA ALA A 1073 25.78 6.84 -22.01
C ALA A 1073 25.00 8.06 -22.53
N LEU A 1074 25.25 9.26 -21.98
CA LEU A 1074 24.62 10.50 -22.46
C LEU A 1074 24.98 10.81 -23.92
N ARG A 1075 26.26 10.71 -24.28
CA ARG A 1075 26.72 10.93 -25.67
C ARG A 1075 26.12 9.93 -26.65
N GLN A 1076 26.06 8.65 -26.30
CA GLN A 1076 25.45 7.63 -27.17
C GLN A 1076 23.94 7.85 -27.31
N ALA A 1077 23.25 8.20 -26.22
CA ALA A 1077 21.82 8.51 -26.27
C ALA A 1077 21.54 9.73 -27.17
N ASN A 1078 22.37 10.78 -27.08
CA ASN A 1078 22.27 11.93 -27.98
C ASN A 1078 22.60 11.56 -29.44
N SER A 1079 23.62 10.74 -29.68
CA SER A 1079 23.94 10.23 -31.02
C SER A 1079 22.77 9.46 -31.63
N MET A 1080 22.11 8.60 -30.84
CA MET A 1080 20.90 7.90 -31.26
C MET A 1080 19.73 8.85 -31.55
N ARG A 1081 19.58 9.93 -30.77
CA ARG A 1081 18.58 10.99 -31.02
C ARG A 1081 18.82 11.64 -32.38
N LEU A 1082 20.06 12.06 -32.66
CA LEU A 1082 20.44 12.69 -33.94
C LEU A 1082 20.25 11.73 -35.13
N GLN A 1083 20.44 10.43 -34.91
CA GLN A 1083 20.15 9.39 -35.91
C GLN A 1083 18.65 9.09 -36.07
N LYS A 1084 17.76 9.71 -35.28
CA LYS A 1084 16.31 9.40 -35.20
C LYS A 1084 16.04 7.92 -34.88
N ARG A 1085 16.83 7.37 -33.96
CA ARG A 1085 16.77 5.98 -33.50
C ARG A 1085 16.58 5.85 -31.99
N LEU A 1086 16.57 6.95 -31.24
CA LEU A 1086 16.26 6.93 -29.81
C LEU A 1086 14.73 6.88 -29.63
N ALA A 1087 14.24 5.92 -28.86
CA ALA A 1087 12.83 5.88 -28.47
C ALA A 1087 12.58 6.79 -27.27
N PHE A 1088 11.64 7.73 -27.39
CA PHE A 1088 11.19 8.62 -26.31
C PHE A 1088 10.14 7.92 -25.44
N ASN A 1089 10.62 7.07 -24.54
CA ASN A 1089 9.83 6.31 -23.57
C ASN A 1089 10.34 6.54 -22.13
N TRP A 1090 9.57 6.06 -21.15
CA TRP A 1090 9.90 6.24 -19.73
C TRP A 1090 11.17 5.49 -19.31
N LEU A 1091 11.52 4.38 -19.96
CA LEU A 1091 12.76 3.63 -19.71
C LEU A 1091 14.00 4.48 -20.03
N ASN A 1092 14.01 5.13 -21.19
CA ASN A 1092 15.11 6.00 -21.61
C ASN A 1092 15.14 7.30 -20.81
N LEU A 1093 13.99 7.83 -20.37
CA LEU A 1093 13.93 8.95 -19.42
C LEU A 1093 14.65 8.60 -18.10
N LEU A 1094 14.39 7.42 -17.54
CA LEU A 1094 15.02 6.96 -16.30
C LEU A 1094 16.51 6.66 -16.48
N MET A 1095 16.91 6.12 -17.64
CA MET A 1095 18.32 5.89 -17.97
C MET A 1095 19.11 7.21 -18.03
N LEU A 1096 18.59 8.22 -18.75
CA LEU A 1096 19.22 9.55 -18.85
C LEU A 1096 19.35 10.21 -17.48
N TYR A 1097 18.29 10.10 -16.69
CA TYR A 1097 18.30 10.56 -15.30
C TYR A 1097 19.41 9.90 -14.47
N ASN A 1098 19.51 8.57 -14.52
CA ASN A 1098 20.53 7.85 -13.74
C ASN A 1098 21.95 8.23 -14.20
N ALA A 1099 22.16 8.45 -15.50
CA ALA A 1099 23.43 8.92 -16.04
C ALA A 1099 23.79 10.32 -15.53
N VAL A 1100 22.83 11.24 -15.46
CA VAL A 1100 23.06 12.57 -14.88
C VAL A 1100 23.46 12.50 -13.41
N ILE A 1101 22.75 11.72 -12.60
CA ILE A 1101 23.11 11.59 -11.17
C ILE A 1101 24.48 10.94 -11.00
N ALA A 1102 24.76 9.87 -11.75
CA ALA A 1102 26.06 9.22 -11.69
C ALA A 1102 27.19 10.17 -12.07
N LEU A 1103 27.01 11.00 -13.10
CA LEU A 1103 28.00 11.99 -13.53
C LEU A 1103 28.19 13.09 -12.47
N VAL A 1104 27.10 13.65 -11.94
CA VAL A 1104 27.16 14.67 -10.87
C VAL A 1104 27.87 14.10 -9.64
N TYR A 1105 27.48 12.90 -9.19
CA TYR A 1105 28.14 12.22 -8.08
C TYR A 1105 29.64 12.03 -8.34
N SER A 1106 30.01 11.50 -9.51
CA SER A 1106 31.40 11.25 -9.85
C SER A 1106 32.25 12.51 -9.94
N VAL A 1107 31.68 13.66 -10.30
CA VAL A 1107 32.40 14.95 -10.27
C VAL A 1107 32.60 15.42 -8.83
N THR A 1108 31.59 15.25 -7.97
CA THR A 1108 31.58 15.78 -6.60
C THR A 1108 32.48 15.03 -5.61
N VAL A 1109 32.72 13.74 -5.85
CA VAL A 1109 33.49 12.88 -4.92
C VAL A 1109 34.99 12.82 -5.27
N GLN A 1110 35.43 13.46 -6.36
CA GLN A 1110 36.85 13.48 -6.74
C GLN A 1110 37.69 14.23 -5.68
N PRO A 1111 38.93 13.76 -5.41
CA PRO A 1111 39.84 14.41 -4.48
C PRO A 1111 40.51 15.68 -5.06
N GLU A 1112 40.43 15.88 -6.38
CA GLU A 1112 40.98 17.02 -7.10
C GLU A 1112 40.10 18.27 -6.91
N LYS A 1113 40.62 19.47 -7.22
CA LYS A 1113 39.78 20.68 -7.20
C LYS A 1113 38.68 20.53 -8.24
N LEU A 1114 37.47 21.01 -7.91
CA LEU A 1114 36.30 20.90 -8.79
C LEU A 1114 36.58 21.38 -10.22
N ALA A 1115 37.29 22.50 -10.39
CA ALA A 1115 37.62 23.03 -11.71
C ALA A 1115 38.45 22.05 -12.56
N GLU A 1116 39.45 21.40 -11.96
CA GLU A 1116 40.29 20.40 -12.62
C GLU A 1116 39.49 19.13 -12.97
N SER A 1117 38.60 18.70 -12.08
CA SER A 1117 37.70 17.56 -12.32
C SER A 1117 36.67 17.83 -13.41
N LEU A 1118 36.11 19.05 -13.47
CA LEU A 1118 35.16 19.48 -14.49
C LEU A 1118 35.81 19.54 -15.88
N GLU A 1119 37.04 20.05 -15.97
CA GLU A 1119 37.81 20.11 -17.21
C GLU A 1119 38.21 18.70 -17.68
N ARG A 1120 38.78 17.88 -16.78
CA ARG A 1120 39.22 16.51 -17.11
C ARG A 1120 38.07 15.61 -17.58
N LEU A 1121 36.89 15.73 -16.98
CA LEU A 1121 35.74 14.88 -17.29
C LEU A 1121 34.82 15.44 -18.38
N HIS A 1122 35.05 16.67 -18.86
CA HIS A 1122 34.14 17.36 -19.78
C HIS A 1122 32.67 17.38 -19.31
N ALA A 1123 32.45 17.35 -17.99
CA ALA A 1123 31.13 17.05 -17.41
C ALA A 1123 30.08 18.12 -17.74
N VAL A 1124 30.48 19.38 -17.92
CA VAL A 1124 29.58 20.48 -18.30
C VAL A 1124 28.97 20.24 -19.67
N GLU A 1125 29.78 19.80 -20.64
CA GLU A 1125 29.34 19.54 -22.02
C GLU A 1125 28.35 18.37 -22.04
N ASP A 1126 28.63 17.30 -21.30
CA ASP A 1126 27.75 16.13 -21.20
C ASP A 1126 26.42 16.45 -20.48
N LEU A 1127 26.44 17.31 -19.45
CA LEU A 1127 25.22 17.77 -18.77
C LEU A 1127 24.37 18.69 -19.67
N GLN A 1128 24.99 19.51 -20.52
CA GLN A 1128 24.28 20.29 -21.52
C GLN A 1128 23.59 19.39 -22.56
N LEU A 1129 24.24 18.31 -23.00
CA LEU A 1129 23.59 17.30 -23.84
C LEU A 1129 22.37 16.69 -23.15
N ALA A 1130 22.46 16.38 -21.85
CA ALA A 1130 21.33 15.87 -21.09
C ALA A 1130 20.17 16.87 -21.02
N MET A 1131 20.45 18.18 -20.88
CA MET A 1131 19.42 19.24 -20.90
C MET A 1131 18.63 19.25 -22.20
N GLU A 1132 19.31 19.22 -23.36
CA GLU A 1132 18.64 19.14 -24.67
C GLU A 1132 17.73 17.92 -24.78
N MET A 1133 18.18 16.78 -24.23
CA MET A 1133 17.39 15.55 -24.25
C MET A 1133 16.14 15.63 -23.36
N PHE A 1134 16.25 16.24 -22.17
CA PHE A 1134 15.11 16.45 -21.28
C PHE A 1134 14.11 17.49 -21.81
N GLU A 1135 14.57 18.47 -22.57
CA GLU A 1135 13.69 19.42 -23.25
C GLU A 1135 12.77 18.69 -24.24
N VAL A 1136 13.33 17.86 -25.11
CA VAL A 1136 12.57 17.06 -26.09
C VAL A 1136 11.68 16.03 -25.39
N LEU A 1137 12.16 15.36 -24.35
CA LEU A 1137 11.33 14.45 -23.55
C LEU A 1137 10.22 15.19 -22.79
N GLY A 1138 10.38 16.49 -22.54
CA GLY A 1138 9.45 17.36 -21.84
C GLY A 1138 8.11 17.54 -22.55
N ASP A 1139 8.07 17.34 -23.87
CA ASP A 1139 6.83 17.40 -24.65
C ASP A 1139 5.92 16.21 -24.36
N LYS A 1140 6.49 15.06 -24.00
CA LYS A 1140 5.77 13.83 -23.65
C LYS A 1140 5.67 13.60 -22.14
N PHE A 1141 6.69 13.99 -21.37
CA PHE A 1141 6.80 13.76 -19.94
C PHE A 1141 7.05 15.09 -19.21
N PRO A 1142 6.04 15.69 -18.57
CA PRO A 1142 6.20 16.96 -17.83
C PRO A 1142 7.31 16.91 -16.76
N ALA A 1143 7.56 15.74 -16.16
CA ALA A 1143 8.65 15.52 -15.21
C ALA A 1143 10.04 15.79 -15.82
N ALA A 1144 10.25 15.53 -17.12
CA ALA A 1144 11.51 15.79 -17.80
C ALA A 1144 11.85 17.29 -17.83
N LYS A 1145 10.85 18.18 -17.98
CA LYS A 1145 11.06 19.64 -17.90
C LYS A 1145 11.59 20.07 -16.53
N THR A 1146 11.08 19.44 -15.47
CA THR A 1146 11.51 19.71 -14.09
C THR A 1146 12.94 19.23 -13.86
N ILE A 1147 13.28 18.02 -14.33
CA ILE A 1147 14.65 17.47 -14.24
C ILE A 1147 15.62 18.33 -15.04
N GLY A 1148 15.28 18.71 -16.27
CA GLY A 1148 16.11 19.58 -17.11
C GLY A 1148 16.40 20.94 -16.45
N ALA A 1149 15.41 21.54 -15.79
CA ALA A 1149 15.60 22.77 -15.02
C ALA A 1149 16.54 22.60 -13.82
N MET A 1150 16.56 21.42 -13.17
CA MET A 1150 17.53 21.13 -12.12
C MET A 1150 18.95 21.01 -12.68
N VAL A 1151 19.11 20.29 -13.81
CA VAL A 1151 20.42 20.13 -14.47
C VAL A 1151 20.98 21.47 -14.92
N ALA A 1152 20.15 22.38 -15.42
CA ALA A 1152 20.55 23.73 -15.79
C ALA A 1152 21.25 24.48 -14.64
N GLN A 1153 20.75 24.33 -13.41
CA GLN A 1153 21.35 24.99 -12.25
C GLN A 1153 22.72 24.41 -11.88
N PHE A 1154 22.95 23.11 -12.11
CA PHE A 1154 24.28 22.52 -11.97
C PHE A 1154 25.25 23.05 -13.00
N VAL A 1155 24.82 23.10 -14.26
CA VAL A 1155 25.61 23.63 -15.37
C VAL A 1155 26.01 25.08 -15.07
N ASP A 1156 25.07 25.93 -14.65
CA ASP A 1156 25.35 27.32 -14.30
C ASP A 1156 26.40 27.43 -13.17
N ARG A 1157 26.27 26.63 -12.09
CA ARG A 1157 27.24 26.66 -10.98
C ARG A 1157 28.61 26.11 -11.38
N TYR A 1158 28.66 25.02 -12.15
CA TYR A 1158 29.90 24.43 -12.63
C TYR A 1158 30.64 25.38 -13.58
N GLN A 1159 29.91 26.14 -14.40
CA GLN A 1159 30.49 27.18 -15.24
C GLN A 1159 31.03 28.38 -14.44
N VAL A 1160 30.39 28.75 -13.33
CA VAL A 1160 30.89 29.81 -12.43
C VAL A 1160 32.19 29.37 -11.76
N HIS A 1161 32.24 28.16 -11.19
CA HIS A 1161 33.42 27.65 -10.48
C HIS A 1161 34.55 27.24 -11.43
N GLY A 1162 34.24 26.83 -12.67
CA GLY A 1162 35.24 26.58 -13.71
C GLY A 1162 35.91 27.84 -14.25
N ARG A 1163 35.38 29.05 -13.95
CA ARG A 1163 35.98 30.35 -14.33
C ARG A 1163 36.79 31.02 -13.22
N GLU A 1164 36.77 30.49 -11.99
CA GLU A 1164 37.51 31.03 -10.84
C GLU A 1164 38.96 30.49 -10.72
N VAL A 1165 39.55 30.03 -11.83
CA VAL A 1165 40.98 29.67 -11.95
C VAL A 1165 41.73 30.71 -12.78
#